data_AF-A0A8J5P853-F1
#
_entry.id   AF-A0A8J5P853-F1
#
_cell.length_a   1.000
_cell.length_b   1.000
_cell.length_c   1.000
_cell.angle_alpha   90.00
_cell.angle_beta   90.00
_cell.angle_gamma   90.00
#
_symmetry.space_group_name_H-M   'P 1'
#
loop_
_entity.id
_entity.type
_entity.pdbx_description
1 polymer ?
#
loop_
_entity_poly.entity_id
_entity_poly.type
_entity_poly.pdbx_seq_one_letter_code
_entity_poly.pdbx_strand_id
1 'polypeptide(L)'
;MGMAPLNVVDPVVGYATSAVVFTTVSQYVPSRRLGLCSEIVCWAVLPFLFKYTALPNTRASSPLLNDPQKQRHSSLSQWLVAFGIVAAALYRAESNTIGFYPLLTPLLLTVQTYFQSSISSDPVLTSPLISTIKGTTLVAVLSVFSLSNGDLFGSLISIILVASLFIVYSIFSPDFKVRILSLSSVDIETNIKAIAGRTIVILLAALAFQSFILGPPNSNIILVLFTGLVKALSWFFTIQAARQTSWCIATTIGTFALACTRNPFSQTSQLQDLSHVAVSALTLYQTAQLLPEQSKGKIILWSCFSASIIPYLCNEYMIHDAISSASATFTSQSHPIELLAQEAKSVFESKLKNQSRTYLAAVKQYKQRYGLDPPPGFDAWFQYALRHNSPIIDEFDTIHSAISPFLKLSGKEVSEMIGKVYKTSQSEVWLCEFSGKTAKTKCRHPSRSYDRHYSYIFDKLLWNLPGVLPDVKFLINHFDEPRVIIPPQGGGVDKAIRLNDLSMKPTWDSLTKSCPSHKTYRDDQSGLETFGLPFVRDHLSESDLCKHPEYKDMHGAFISPKTFRLIEGLAPVLSTGAFSTMGDILFPSPAYVEEEFQYDKTHDIPWSEKNNNLYWTGSTTGGYALDDQWRNHQRQRFVTLAQNLGQQEHTYLREKDGVISSVKSWFLNGRLYDVGFTRIFQCDRKFCRDQNTFFNVKSWADKDAAFHSKLAFDLDGNGISGRYYKLLSSNTLPLKQALLREWHDERLVPWVHYIPVSQSLEELPELVNYLTLKKAGQKVAENVARQGSEWMGKAVREVDMTIYTWRLLLELARLQDPTRKGT
;
A
#
# COMPACT_ATOMS: atom_id res chain seq x y z
N MET A 1 -37.62 22.52 41.90
CA MET A 1 -37.70 21.06 42.18
C MET A 1 -36.31 20.47 42.03
N GLY A 2 -35.92 19.52 42.88
CA GLY A 2 -34.52 19.27 43.22
C GLY A 2 -33.69 18.49 42.20
N MET A 3 -32.38 18.76 42.16
CA MET A 3 -31.38 17.92 41.52
C MET A 3 -31.06 16.71 42.39
N ALA A 4 -31.43 15.51 41.95
CA ALA A 4 -30.91 14.24 42.45
C ALA A 4 -30.88 13.24 41.29
N PRO A 5 -29.69 12.85 40.82
CA PRO A 5 -29.38 11.41 40.82
C PRO A 5 -27.88 11.08 41.02
N LEU A 6 -27.18 11.74 41.96
CA LEU A 6 -25.75 11.49 42.23
C LEU A 6 -25.46 10.51 43.39
N ASN A 7 -26.49 10.01 44.10
CA ASN A 7 -26.35 9.09 45.25
C ASN A 7 -26.45 7.59 44.90
N VAL A 8 -26.33 7.22 43.62
CA VAL A 8 -26.62 5.84 43.14
C VAL A 8 -25.37 5.06 42.68
N VAL A 9 -24.23 5.73 42.52
CA VAL A 9 -23.01 5.17 41.92
C VAL A 9 -21.84 5.39 42.86
N ASP A 10 -21.07 4.34 43.17
CA ASP A 10 -19.90 4.51 44.03
C ASP A 10 -18.75 5.24 43.32
N PRO A 11 -17.97 6.09 44.02
CA PRO A 11 -16.91 6.90 43.41
C PRO A 11 -15.91 6.10 42.58
N VAL A 12 -15.57 4.87 43.01
CA VAL A 12 -14.64 3.99 42.28
C VAL A 12 -15.18 3.57 40.91
N VAL A 13 -16.50 3.35 40.79
CA VAL A 13 -17.17 3.04 39.52
C VAL A 13 -17.19 4.27 38.63
N GLY A 14 -17.43 5.45 39.21
CA GLY A 14 -17.31 6.74 38.53
C GLY A 14 -15.92 6.94 37.94
N TYR A 15 -14.87 6.79 38.75
CA TYR A 15 -13.47 6.93 38.31
C TYR A 15 -13.10 5.92 37.22
N ALA A 16 -13.45 4.64 37.37
CA ALA A 16 -13.19 3.64 36.34
C ALA A 16 -13.94 3.94 35.02
N THR A 17 -15.19 4.39 35.10
CA THR A 17 -15.98 4.77 33.92
C THR A 17 -15.36 5.98 33.22
N SER A 18 -15.00 7.04 33.96
CA SER A 18 -14.32 8.21 33.39
C SER A 18 -12.96 7.84 32.79
N ALA A 19 -12.18 6.95 33.45
CA ALA A 19 -10.93 6.45 32.92
C ALA A 19 -11.13 5.69 31.59
N VAL A 20 -12.14 4.82 31.48
CA VAL A 20 -12.51 4.17 30.21
C VAL A 20 -12.84 5.20 29.13
N VAL A 21 -13.71 6.19 29.44
CA VAL A 21 -14.12 7.21 28.47
C VAL A 21 -12.93 8.05 27.99
N PHE A 22 -12.15 8.67 28.89
CA PHE A 22 -11.03 9.52 28.48
C PHE A 22 -9.89 8.73 27.81
N THR A 23 -9.65 7.47 28.21
CA THR A 23 -8.68 6.62 27.51
C THR A 23 -9.16 6.27 26.10
N THR A 24 -10.45 5.95 25.92
CA THR A 24 -11.06 5.70 24.61
C THR A 24 -11.01 6.94 23.70
N VAL A 25 -11.40 8.11 24.22
CA VAL A 25 -11.28 9.39 23.47
C VAL A 25 -9.84 9.70 23.10
N SER A 26 -8.85 9.37 23.95
CA SER A 26 -7.43 9.54 23.61
C SER A 26 -6.97 8.68 22.43
N GLN A 27 -7.63 7.54 22.15
CA GLN A 27 -7.35 6.70 20.97
C GLN A 27 -8.09 7.20 19.71
N TYR A 28 -9.24 7.86 19.86
CA TYR A 28 -10.01 8.47 18.76
C TYR A 28 -9.44 9.80 18.23
N VAL A 29 -8.41 10.37 18.87
CA VAL A 29 -7.66 11.53 18.34
C VAL A 29 -6.23 11.14 17.95
N PRO A 30 -6.02 10.14 17.04
CA PRO A 30 -4.70 9.67 16.70
C PRO A 30 -4.09 10.56 15.61
N SER A 31 -3.20 11.46 16.01
CA SER A 31 -2.13 11.89 15.12
C SER A 31 -0.80 11.68 15.82
N ARG A 32 0.00 10.73 15.32
CA ARG A 32 1.30 10.37 15.92
C ARG A 32 2.25 11.58 15.98
N ARG A 33 2.10 12.54 15.06
CA ARG A 33 2.78 13.85 15.09
C ARG A 33 2.50 14.68 16.35
N LEU A 34 1.32 14.52 16.96
CA LEU A 34 0.96 15.14 18.25
C LEU A 34 1.54 14.38 19.45
N GLY A 35 2.14 13.20 19.25
CA GLY A 35 2.48 12.23 20.29
C GLY A 35 3.23 12.87 21.46
N LEU A 36 4.47 13.30 21.24
CA LEU A 36 5.30 13.89 22.30
C LEU A 36 4.74 15.23 22.83
N CYS A 37 4.22 16.10 21.96
CA CYS A 37 3.67 17.40 22.37
C CYS A 37 2.45 17.27 23.29
N SER A 38 1.53 16.34 22.98
CA SER A 38 0.36 16.06 23.82
C SER A 38 0.73 15.37 25.13
N GLU A 39 1.80 14.56 25.16
CA GLU A 39 2.35 14.02 26.42
C GLU A 39 2.95 15.14 27.29
N ILE A 40 3.69 16.10 26.71
CA ILE A 40 4.20 17.26 27.47
C ILE A 40 3.05 18.03 28.14
N VAL A 41 1.98 18.31 27.38
CA VAL A 41 0.78 18.96 27.93
C VAL A 41 0.12 18.09 29.00
N CYS A 42 -0.01 16.78 28.77
CA CYS A 42 -0.58 15.84 29.72
C CYS A 42 0.14 15.89 31.08
N TRP A 43 1.46 15.72 31.06
CA TRP A 43 2.28 15.74 32.29
C TRP A 43 2.41 17.13 32.91
N ALA A 44 2.24 18.21 32.14
CA ALA A 44 2.15 19.56 32.69
C ALA A 44 0.81 19.81 33.41
N VAL A 45 -0.31 19.30 32.89
CA VAL A 45 -1.67 19.50 33.46
C VAL A 45 -1.95 18.57 34.65
N LEU A 46 -1.47 17.32 34.61
CA LEU A 46 -1.79 16.29 35.59
C LEU A 46 -1.52 16.69 37.07
N PRO A 47 -0.40 17.36 37.44
CA PRO A 47 -0.20 17.84 38.81
C PRO A 47 -1.21 18.90 39.28
N PHE A 48 -1.79 19.69 38.37
CA PHE A 48 -2.83 20.65 38.72
C PHE A 48 -4.17 19.96 39.00
N LEU A 49 -4.52 18.91 38.26
CA LEU A 49 -5.73 18.12 38.52
C LEU A 49 -5.75 17.59 39.96
N PHE A 50 -4.64 17.00 40.42
CA PHE A 50 -4.50 16.56 41.83
C PHE A 50 -4.52 17.72 42.83
N LYS A 51 -3.95 18.88 42.50
CA LYS A 51 -3.97 20.06 43.38
C LYS A 51 -5.38 20.60 43.61
N TYR A 52 -6.22 20.65 42.57
CA TYR A 52 -7.56 21.25 42.64
C TYR A 52 -8.66 20.27 43.06
N THR A 53 -8.46 18.96 42.92
CA THR A 53 -9.42 17.93 43.37
C THR A 53 -9.21 17.48 44.83
N ALA A 54 -8.06 17.83 45.43
CA ALA A 54 -7.83 17.66 46.86
C ALA A 54 -8.69 18.66 47.67
N LEU A 55 -9.91 18.22 48.05
CA LEU A 55 -10.78 18.96 48.97
C LEU A 55 -10.06 19.27 50.30
N PRO A 56 -10.21 20.47 50.89
CA PRO A 56 -9.49 20.85 52.11
C PRO A 56 -9.78 20.02 53.37
N ASN A 57 -10.79 19.13 53.35
CA ASN A 57 -11.44 18.64 54.56
C ASN A 57 -11.63 17.10 54.66
N THR A 58 -10.76 16.31 54.04
CA THR A 58 -10.69 14.84 54.26
C THR A 58 -9.31 14.38 54.72
N ARG A 59 -8.84 14.93 55.84
CA ARG A 59 -7.98 14.18 56.77
C ARG A 59 -8.81 13.09 57.47
N ALA A 60 -9.25 12.09 56.73
CA ALA A 60 -9.70 10.83 57.30
C ALA A 60 -8.47 10.09 57.82
N SER A 61 -8.36 9.97 59.14
CA SER A 61 -7.22 9.33 59.82
C SER A 61 -7.15 7.84 59.52
N SER A 62 -6.28 7.45 58.58
CA SER A 62 -5.82 6.06 58.45
C SER A 62 -4.76 5.78 59.54
N PRO A 63 -4.97 4.79 60.43
CA PRO A 63 -4.07 4.50 61.55
C PRO A 63 -2.79 3.74 61.15
N LEU A 64 -2.29 3.95 59.93
CA LEU A 64 -1.08 3.31 59.37
C LEU A 64 0.01 4.30 58.95
N LEU A 65 -0.19 5.61 59.17
CA LEU A 65 0.76 6.68 58.83
C LEU A 65 1.31 7.36 60.10
N ASN A 66 2.15 6.64 60.85
CA ASN A 66 3.02 7.20 61.89
C ASN A 66 4.30 6.34 62.04
N ASP A 67 5.08 6.24 60.96
CA ASP A 67 6.48 5.79 61.01
C ASP A 67 7.34 6.68 60.09
N PRO A 68 8.09 7.65 60.66
CA PRO A 68 8.93 8.56 59.89
C PRO A 68 10.11 7.89 59.14
N GLN A 69 10.45 6.63 59.41
CA GLN A 69 11.63 5.98 58.83
C GLN A 69 11.38 5.28 57.47
N LYS A 70 10.13 5.16 57.01
CA LYS A 70 9.82 4.47 55.74
C LYS A 70 9.96 5.33 54.47
N GLN A 71 10.09 6.65 54.56
CA GLN A 71 10.20 7.55 53.38
C GLN A 71 11.63 7.72 52.82
N ARG A 72 12.34 6.62 52.53
CA ARG A 72 13.46 6.68 51.56
C ARG A 72 12.90 6.64 50.14
N HIS A 73 12.50 7.80 49.62
CA HIS A 73 12.10 7.95 48.21
C HIS A 73 13.28 7.56 47.30
N SER A 74 13.21 6.40 46.64
CA SER A 74 14.22 6.00 45.67
C SER A 74 14.12 6.91 44.44
N SER A 75 15.02 7.91 44.36
CA SER A 75 15.09 8.77 43.17
C SER A 75 15.39 7.96 41.89
N LEU A 76 15.98 6.76 42.02
CA LEU A 76 16.16 5.82 40.93
C LEU A 76 14.82 5.28 40.42
N SER A 77 13.92 4.83 41.31
CA SER A 77 12.56 4.42 40.94
C SER A 77 11.80 5.55 40.23
N GLN A 78 11.91 6.79 40.71
CA GLN A 78 11.26 7.96 40.09
C GLN A 78 11.81 8.27 38.68
N TRP A 79 13.12 8.12 38.46
CA TRP A 79 13.71 8.25 37.11
C TRP A 79 13.29 7.11 36.20
N LEU A 80 13.28 5.85 36.66
CA LEU A 80 12.85 4.70 35.86
C LEU A 80 11.39 4.79 35.44
N VAL A 81 10.51 5.28 36.32
CA VAL A 81 9.12 5.61 35.97
C VAL A 81 9.06 6.66 34.85
N ALA A 82 9.79 7.77 34.99
CA ALA A 82 9.83 8.81 33.96
C ALA A 82 10.37 8.27 32.61
N PHE A 83 11.46 7.50 32.63
CA PHE A 83 12.00 6.86 31.42
C PHE A 83 11.01 5.86 30.80
N GLY A 84 10.32 5.03 31.60
CA GLY A 84 9.32 4.09 31.10
C GLY A 84 8.10 4.77 30.47
N ILE A 85 7.63 5.87 31.08
CA ILE A 85 6.58 6.72 30.50
C ILE A 85 7.04 7.31 29.15
N VAL A 86 8.25 7.87 29.09
CA VAL A 86 8.75 8.47 27.84
C VAL A 86 9.07 7.43 26.77
N ALA A 87 9.55 6.25 27.14
CA ALA A 87 9.75 5.13 26.22
C ALA A 87 8.40 4.66 25.62
N ALA A 88 7.36 4.55 26.44
CA ALA A 88 6.00 4.24 25.98
C ALA A 88 5.41 5.35 25.09
N ALA A 89 5.68 6.63 25.40
CA ALA A 89 5.27 7.78 24.59
C ALA A 89 5.99 7.83 23.23
N LEU A 90 7.31 7.66 23.22
CA LEU A 90 8.13 7.57 22.00
C LEU A 90 7.69 6.40 21.14
N TYR A 91 7.50 5.23 21.73
CA TYR A 91 6.97 4.06 21.03
C TYR A 91 5.67 4.40 20.31
N ARG A 92 4.67 4.95 21.04
CA ARG A 92 3.36 5.34 20.48
C ARG A 92 3.43 6.48 19.44
N ALA A 93 4.50 7.27 19.44
CA ALA A 93 4.74 8.33 18.45
C ALA A 93 5.38 7.82 17.15
N GLU A 94 5.91 6.59 17.13
CA GLU A 94 6.56 5.97 15.97
C GLU A 94 5.85 4.69 15.47
N SER A 95 5.10 3.98 16.33
CA SER A 95 4.29 2.77 16.04
C SER A 95 3.05 2.71 16.93
N ASN A 96 1.79 2.47 16.52
CA ASN A 96 1.15 1.68 15.46
C ASN A 96 0.93 0.19 15.79
N THR A 97 1.96 -0.66 15.84
CA THR A 97 1.83 -2.03 16.33
C THR A 97 1.61 -2.02 17.84
N ILE A 98 0.54 -2.67 18.30
CA ILE A 98 0.11 -2.67 19.72
C ILE A 98 -0.28 -4.07 20.20
N GLY A 99 -0.10 -5.10 19.35
CA GLY A 99 -0.64 -6.45 19.54
C GLY A 99 -0.33 -7.05 20.91
N PHE A 100 0.87 -6.84 21.46
CA PHE A 100 1.29 -7.46 22.72
C PHE A 100 0.86 -6.70 23.98
N TYR A 101 0.25 -5.51 23.86
CA TYR A 101 -0.24 -4.71 25.01
C TYR A 101 -1.07 -5.51 26.05
N PRO A 102 -1.99 -6.43 25.68
CA PRO A 102 -2.80 -7.18 26.63
C PRO A 102 -2.02 -8.05 27.61
N LEU A 103 -0.77 -8.42 27.29
CA LEU A 103 0.10 -9.22 28.17
C LEU A 103 0.46 -8.48 29.46
N LEU A 104 0.30 -7.15 29.51
CA LEU A 104 0.50 -6.36 30.74
C LEU A 104 -0.37 -6.87 31.89
N THR A 105 -1.60 -7.32 31.64
CA THR A 105 -2.54 -7.77 32.68
C THR A 105 -2.05 -9.01 33.44
N PRO A 106 -1.77 -10.17 32.80
CA PRO A 106 -1.24 -11.35 33.50
C PRO A 106 0.16 -11.12 34.09
N LEU A 107 1.02 -10.34 33.42
CA LEU A 107 2.36 -10.00 33.94
C LEU A 107 2.27 -9.22 35.27
N LEU A 108 1.44 -8.18 35.31
CA LEU A 108 1.28 -7.34 36.50
C LEU A 108 0.55 -8.07 37.64
N LEU A 109 -0.42 -8.95 37.31
CA LEU A 109 -1.05 -9.84 38.30
C LEU A 109 -0.04 -10.83 38.92
N THR A 110 0.93 -11.30 38.14
CA THR A 110 2.02 -12.17 38.64
C THR A 110 2.93 -11.42 39.62
N VAL A 111 3.26 -10.15 39.33
CA VAL A 111 3.99 -9.28 40.28
C VAL A 111 3.19 -9.05 41.56
N GLN A 112 1.90 -8.73 41.42
CA GLN A 112 1.01 -8.48 42.56
C GLN A 112 0.92 -9.71 43.49
N THR A 113 0.67 -10.90 42.94
CA THR A 113 0.56 -12.15 43.73
C THR A 113 1.88 -12.58 44.38
N TYR A 114 3.02 -12.29 43.75
CA TYR A 114 4.34 -12.57 44.32
C TYR A 114 4.64 -11.70 45.56
N PHE A 115 4.36 -10.39 45.49
CA PHE A 115 4.67 -9.44 46.57
C PHE A 115 3.59 -9.35 47.67
N GLN A 116 2.32 -9.66 47.39
CA GLN A 116 1.22 -9.62 48.39
C GLN A 116 1.10 -10.89 49.26
N SER A 117 2.18 -11.67 49.44
CA SER A 117 2.16 -12.99 50.10
C SER A 117 1.93 -12.99 51.62
N SER A 118 1.41 -11.90 52.20
CA SER A 118 0.97 -11.84 53.60
C SER A 118 -0.16 -10.82 53.85
N ILE A 119 -1.42 -11.24 53.73
CA ILE A 119 -2.58 -10.87 54.60
C ILE A 119 -3.84 -11.64 54.13
N SER A 120 -4.55 -12.21 55.12
CA SER A 120 -5.90 -12.85 55.10
C SER A 120 -6.39 -13.59 53.84
N SER A 121 -6.56 -14.89 54.01
CA SER A 121 -7.44 -15.74 53.20
C SER A 121 -8.92 -15.42 53.39
N ASP A 122 -9.63 -15.12 52.29
CA ASP A 122 -11.06 -15.43 52.14
C ASP A 122 -11.32 -15.82 50.67
N PRO A 123 -11.98 -16.96 50.38
CA PRO A 123 -12.19 -17.44 49.02
C PRO A 123 -13.42 -16.77 48.39
N VAL A 124 -13.29 -15.52 47.96
CA VAL A 124 -14.34 -14.82 47.21
C VAL A 124 -14.52 -15.50 45.85
N LEU A 125 -15.78 -15.80 45.49
CA LEU A 125 -16.19 -16.55 44.29
C LEU A 125 -16.05 -15.73 42.99
N THR A 126 -14.83 -15.26 42.73
CA THR A 126 -14.45 -14.52 41.54
C THR A 126 -14.33 -15.45 40.33
N SER A 127 -14.78 -15.00 39.16
CA SER A 127 -14.72 -15.81 37.93
C SER A 127 -13.27 -16.20 37.60
N PRO A 128 -12.97 -17.50 37.38
CA PRO A 128 -11.59 -17.97 37.21
C PRO A 128 -10.92 -17.43 35.94
N LEU A 129 -11.70 -16.92 34.98
CA LEU A 129 -11.25 -16.19 33.78
C LEU A 129 -10.61 -14.82 34.10
N ILE A 130 -10.71 -14.32 35.35
CA ILE A 130 -10.43 -12.92 35.68
C ILE A 130 -9.47 -12.78 36.87
N SER A 131 -9.68 -13.52 37.95
CA SER A 131 -8.86 -13.42 39.16
C SER A 131 -7.61 -14.30 39.13
N THR A 132 -7.51 -15.23 38.17
CA THR A 132 -6.35 -16.13 38.06
C THR A 132 -5.39 -15.71 36.96
N ILE A 133 -4.10 -16.01 37.15
CA ILE A 133 -3.06 -15.82 36.12
C ILE A 133 -3.42 -16.61 34.85
N LYS A 134 -4.01 -17.81 34.98
CA LYS A 134 -4.44 -18.63 33.84
C LYS A 134 -5.56 -17.96 33.02
N GLY A 135 -6.59 -17.44 33.71
CA GLY A 135 -7.71 -16.75 33.08
C GLY A 135 -7.31 -15.45 32.38
N THR A 136 -6.55 -14.60 33.08
CA THR A 136 -6.02 -13.36 32.50
C THR A 136 -5.07 -13.61 31.34
N THR A 137 -4.27 -14.69 31.38
CA THR A 137 -3.43 -15.13 30.25
C THR A 137 -4.28 -15.55 29.05
N LEU A 138 -5.36 -16.31 29.24
CA LEU A 138 -6.26 -16.70 28.14
C LEU A 138 -6.90 -15.49 27.46
N VAL A 139 -7.44 -14.54 28.24
CA VAL A 139 -8.00 -13.30 27.68
C VAL A 139 -6.92 -12.46 26.99
N ALA A 140 -5.71 -12.39 27.56
CA ALA A 140 -4.59 -11.71 26.93
C ALA A 140 -4.21 -12.35 25.59
N VAL A 141 -4.11 -13.68 25.48
CA VAL A 141 -3.78 -14.38 24.22
C VAL A 141 -4.83 -14.10 23.13
N LEU A 142 -6.13 -14.18 23.45
CA LEU A 142 -7.21 -13.84 22.52
C LEU A 142 -7.14 -12.37 22.08
N SER A 143 -6.86 -11.47 23.04
CA SER A 143 -6.71 -10.03 22.78
C SER A 143 -5.47 -9.73 21.92
N VAL A 144 -4.37 -10.47 22.11
CA VAL A 144 -3.15 -10.35 21.31
C VAL A 144 -3.41 -10.76 19.88
N PHE A 145 -4.07 -11.89 19.65
CA PHE A 145 -4.42 -12.35 18.30
C PHE A 145 -5.30 -11.32 17.56
N SER A 146 -6.33 -10.82 18.25
CA SER A 146 -7.21 -9.77 17.73
C SER A 146 -6.45 -8.48 17.43
N LEU A 147 -5.77 -7.88 18.41
CA LEU A 147 -5.09 -6.58 18.24
C LEU A 147 -3.87 -6.60 17.32
N SER A 148 -3.30 -7.79 17.06
CA SER A 148 -2.24 -7.99 16.07
C SER A 148 -2.77 -8.10 14.63
N ASN A 149 -4.09 -8.16 14.42
CA ASN A 149 -4.70 -8.38 13.11
C ASN A 149 -4.16 -9.64 12.39
N GLY A 150 -3.86 -10.70 13.16
CA GLY A 150 -3.19 -11.91 12.66
C GLY A 150 -1.67 -11.81 12.48
N ASP A 151 -1.09 -10.61 12.32
CA ASP A 151 0.36 -10.40 12.19
C ASP A 151 1.05 -10.35 13.57
N LEU A 152 1.24 -11.52 14.15
CA LEU A 152 1.97 -11.68 15.41
C LEU A 152 3.45 -11.27 15.27
N PHE A 153 4.09 -11.52 14.12
CA PHE A 153 5.52 -11.26 13.93
C PHE A 153 5.82 -9.76 13.82
N GLY A 154 5.11 -9.03 12.96
CA GLY A 154 5.23 -7.57 12.90
C GLY A 154 4.82 -6.89 14.21
N SER A 155 3.90 -7.51 14.97
CA SER A 155 3.51 -7.03 16.29
C SER A 155 4.56 -7.23 17.40
N LEU A 156 5.61 -8.04 17.21
CA LEU A 156 6.64 -8.32 18.23
C LEU A 156 7.33 -7.06 18.78
N ILE A 157 7.52 -6.02 17.95
CA ILE A 157 8.15 -4.77 18.38
C ILE A 157 7.36 -4.06 19.50
N SER A 158 6.06 -4.36 19.65
CA SER A 158 5.23 -3.85 20.76
C SER A 158 5.60 -4.39 22.15
N ILE A 159 6.50 -5.39 22.24
CA ILE A 159 7.15 -5.79 23.49
C ILE A 159 7.89 -4.61 24.15
N ILE A 160 8.40 -3.64 23.39
CA ILE A 160 9.04 -2.42 23.93
C ILE A 160 8.03 -1.61 24.76
N LEU A 161 6.79 -1.45 24.26
CA LEU A 161 5.70 -0.78 24.97
C LEU A 161 5.29 -1.55 26.23
N VAL A 162 5.18 -2.88 26.12
CA VAL A 162 4.84 -3.77 27.24
C VAL A 162 5.90 -3.68 28.33
N ALA A 163 7.18 -3.84 28.02
CA ALA A 163 8.27 -3.76 28.99
C ALA A 163 8.32 -2.38 29.69
N SER A 164 8.16 -1.30 28.92
CA SER A 164 8.17 0.07 29.45
C SER A 164 7.04 0.33 30.44
N LEU A 165 5.81 -0.05 30.10
CA LEU A 165 4.64 0.13 30.98
C LEU A 165 4.60 -0.87 32.14
N PHE A 166 5.11 -2.09 31.94
CA PHE A 166 5.26 -3.08 33.01
C PHE A 166 6.17 -2.57 34.14
N ILE A 167 7.29 -1.94 33.81
CA ILE A 167 8.19 -1.30 34.79
C ILE A 167 7.45 -0.18 35.54
N VAL A 168 6.73 0.69 34.82
CA VAL A 168 5.99 1.83 35.40
C VAL A 168 4.92 1.33 36.38
N TYR A 169 4.04 0.44 35.94
CA TYR A 169 2.94 -0.06 36.78
C TYR A 169 3.43 -0.94 37.94
N SER A 170 4.51 -1.72 37.76
CA SER A 170 5.12 -2.48 38.86
C SER A 170 5.68 -1.55 39.95
N ILE A 171 6.35 -0.45 39.57
CA ILE A 171 6.86 0.53 40.54
C ILE A 171 5.72 1.30 41.23
N PHE A 172 4.57 1.51 40.58
CA PHE A 172 3.41 2.11 41.23
C PHE A 172 2.59 1.14 42.09
N SER A 173 2.83 -0.17 42.00
CA SER A 173 2.14 -1.15 42.85
C SER A 173 2.61 -1.09 44.31
N PRO A 174 1.68 -1.19 45.28
CA PRO A 174 2.03 -1.39 46.69
C PRO A 174 2.96 -2.59 46.87
N ASP A 175 3.81 -2.52 47.90
CA ASP A 175 4.74 -3.58 48.34
C ASP A 175 5.82 -4.03 47.34
N PHE A 176 5.85 -3.48 46.12
CA PHE A 176 6.92 -3.75 45.15
C PHE A 176 8.31 -3.35 45.69
N LYS A 177 9.23 -4.32 45.76
CA LYS A 177 10.59 -4.09 46.25
C LYS A 177 11.62 -5.08 45.68
N VAL A 178 12.58 -4.59 44.92
CA VAL A 178 13.71 -5.38 44.40
C VAL A 178 14.99 -4.97 45.11
N ARG A 179 15.39 -5.74 46.13
CA ARG A 179 16.52 -5.41 47.01
C ARG A 179 17.86 -5.27 46.26
N ILE A 180 18.11 -6.11 45.24
CA ILE A 180 19.37 -6.13 44.47
C ILE A 180 19.57 -4.82 43.68
N LEU A 181 18.50 -4.25 43.14
CA LEU A 181 18.54 -3.02 42.32
C LEU A 181 18.20 -1.76 43.12
N SER A 182 18.04 -1.86 44.45
CA SER A 182 17.55 -0.79 45.33
C SER A 182 16.26 -0.10 44.84
N LEU A 183 15.38 -0.88 44.19
CA LEU A 183 14.08 -0.40 43.71
C LEU A 183 13.02 -0.61 44.78
N SER A 184 12.25 0.45 45.02
CA SER A 184 11.06 0.46 45.86
C SER A 184 9.86 0.95 45.06
N SER A 185 8.67 0.63 45.57
CA SER A 185 7.43 1.26 45.13
C SER A 185 7.48 2.79 45.27
N VAL A 186 6.68 3.47 44.44
CA VAL A 186 6.50 4.92 44.43
C VAL A 186 5.01 5.21 44.36
N ASP A 187 4.45 5.82 45.40
CA ASP A 187 3.11 6.38 45.32
C ASP A 187 3.10 7.55 44.32
N ILE A 188 2.32 7.41 43.24
CA ILE A 188 2.25 8.41 42.19
C ILE A 188 1.61 9.73 42.68
N GLU A 189 0.65 9.70 43.62
CA GLU A 189 -0.05 10.92 44.05
C GLU A 189 0.89 11.86 44.80
N THR A 190 1.58 11.38 45.84
CA THR A 190 2.53 12.19 46.60
C THR A 190 3.75 12.62 45.78
N ASN A 191 4.12 11.85 44.75
CA ASN A 191 5.30 12.11 43.92
C ASN A 191 4.98 12.75 42.55
N ILE A 192 3.72 13.10 42.27
CA ILE A 192 3.26 13.47 40.92
C ILE A 192 4.06 14.62 40.29
N LYS A 193 4.38 15.66 41.05
CA LYS A 193 5.19 16.81 40.60
C LYS A 193 6.61 16.40 40.21
N ALA A 194 7.22 15.50 40.98
CA ALA A 194 8.60 15.06 40.79
C ALA A 194 8.73 14.06 39.63
N ILE A 195 7.68 13.26 39.37
CA ILE A 195 7.60 12.40 38.18
C ILE A 195 7.34 13.28 36.94
N ALA A 196 6.29 14.10 36.97
CA ALA A 196 5.92 14.98 35.86
C ALA A 196 7.08 15.88 35.39
N GLY A 197 7.81 16.53 36.31
CA GLY A 197 8.96 17.36 35.96
C GLY A 197 10.06 16.59 35.23
N ARG A 198 10.40 15.38 35.68
CA ARG A 198 11.37 14.52 34.98
C ARG A 198 10.87 14.07 33.62
N THR A 199 9.62 13.62 33.53
CA THR A 199 8.98 13.19 32.27
C THR A 199 8.99 14.33 31.24
N ILE A 200 8.62 15.56 31.63
CA ILE A 200 8.63 16.74 30.75
C ILE A 200 10.04 17.05 30.25
N VAL A 201 11.06 17.02 31.11
CA VAL A 201 12.46 17.28 30.71
C VAL A 201 12.94 16.26 29.66
N ILE A 202 12.67 14.97 29.86
CA ILE A 202 13.07 13.93 28.90
C ILE A 202 12.26 14.08 27.60
N LEU A 203 10.95 14.37 27.66
CA LEU A 203 10.10 14.60 26.48
C LEU A 203 10.56 15.81 25.66
N LEU A 204 10.97 16.91 26.31
CA LEU A 204 11.50 18.10 25.64
C LEU A 204 12.83 17.80 24.93
N ALA A 205 13.72 17.05 25.58
CA ALA A 205 14.98 16.62 24.96
C ALA A 205 14.73 15.70 23.75
N ALA A 206 13.81 14.75 23.87
CA ALA A 206 13.41 13.86 22.77
C ALA A 206 12.75 14.62 21.61
N LEU A 207 11.88 15.58 21.92
CA LEU A 207 11.22 16.44 20.92
C LEU A 207 12.22 17.34 20.18
N ALA A 208 13.22 17.89 20.89
CA ALA A 208 14.28 18.68 20.28
C ALA A 208 15.15 17.83 19.33
N PHE A 209 15.56 16.63 19.77
CA PHE A 209 16.31 15.68 18.93
C PHE A 209 15.51 15.23 17.70
N GLN A 210 14.23 14.90 17.88
CA GLN A 210 13.33 14.56 16.78
C GLN A 210 13.18 15.73 15.78
N SER A 211 13.05 16.96 16.28
CA SER A 211 12.90 18.16 15.46
C SER A 211 14.18 18.51 14.68
N PHE A 212 15.35 18.22 15.24
CA PHE A 212 16.64 18.36 14.58
C PHE A 212 16.81 17.37 13.41
N ILE A 213 16.32 16.13 13.55
CA ILE A 213 16.49 15.09 12.51
C ILE A 213 15.41 15.12 11.43
N LEU A 214 14.17 15.47 11.79
CA LEU A 214 12.99 15.32 10.93
C LEU A 214 12.26 16.64 10.62
N GLY A 215 12.78 17.76 11.12
CA GLY A 215 12.09 19.05 11.11
C GLY A 215 11.05 19.19 12.24
N PRO A 216 10.60 20.41 12.54
CA PRO A 216 9.61 20.66 13.58
C PRO A 216 8.27 19.95 13.25
N PRO A 217 7.56 19.40 14.26
CA PRO A 217 6.31 18.70 14.02
C PRO A 217 5.20 19.69 13.64
N ASN A 218 4.69 19.59 12.41
CA ASN A 218 3.51 20.36 11.99
C ASN A 218 2.25 19.81 12.70
N SER A 219 1.91 20.43 13.84
CA SER A 219 0.88 20.00 14.79
C SER A 219 -0.12 21.12 15.04
N ASN A 220 -1.41 20.82 14.90
CA ASN A 220 -2.47 21.76 15.29
C ASN A 220 -2.45 21.95 16.82
N ILE A 221 -2.13 23.17 17.28
CA ILE A 221 -1.97 23.50 18.71
C ILE A 221 -3.25 23.22 19.51
N ILE A 222 -4.43 23.51 18.95
CA ILE A 222 -5.72 23.24 19.60
C ILE A 222 -5.87 21.74 19.85
N LEU A 223 -5.50 20.92 18.85
CA LEU A 223 -5.57 19.47 18.95
C LEU A 223 -4.51 18.91 19.92
N VAL A 224 -3.29 19.46 19.95
CA VAL A 224 -2.26 19.12 20.96
C VAL A 224 -2.79 19.38 22.37
N LEU A 225 -3.37 20.56 22.61
CA LEU A 225 -3.90 20.95 23.92
C LEU A 225 -5.08 20.06 24.34
N PHE A 226 -6.03 19.80 23.42
CA PHE A 226 -7.17 18.92 23.66
C PHE A 226 -6.73 17.47 23.96
N THR A 227 -5.91 16.86 23.10
CA THR A 227 -5.39 15.50 23.31
C THR A 227 -4.58 15.42 24.60
N GLY A 228 -3.77 16.44 24.93
CA GLY A 228 -3.00 16.48 26.17
C GLY A 228 -3.88 16.57 27.42
N LEU A 229 -4.95 17.38 27.39
CA LEU A 229 -5.94 17.44 28.48
C LEU A 229 -6.70 16.12 28.64
N VAL A 230 -7.16 15.52 27.54
CA VAL A 230 -7.83 14.20 27.56
C VAL A 230 -6.92 13.12 28.14
N LYS A 231 -5.63 13.10 27.77
CA LYS A 231 -4.62 12.21 28.36
C LYS A 231 -4.40 12.48 29.85
N ALA A 232 -4.36 13.74 30.28
CA ALA A 232 -4.24 14.08 31.70
C ALA A 232 -5.46 13.59 32.50
N LEU A 233 -6.66 13.73 31.96
CA LEU A 233 -7.89 13.22 32.59
C LEU A 233 -7.91 11.68 32.61
N SER A 234 -7.50 11.01 31.53
CA SER A 234 -7.31 9.55 31.49
C SER A 234 -6.38 9.09 32.61
N TRP A 235 -5.17 9.66 32.72
CA TRP A 235 -4.23 9.36 33.81
C TRP A 235 -4.83 9.64 35.19
N PHE A 236 -5.43 10.81 35.40
CA PHE A 236 -6.03 11.20 36.69
C PHE A 236 -7.07 10.18 37.16
N PHE A 237 -8.04 9.84 36.31
CA PHE A 237 -9.09 8.88 36.66
C PHE A 237 -8.56 7.45 36.79
N THR A 238 -7.59 7.04 35.97
CA THR A 238 -6.93 5.73 36.10
C THR A 238 -6.18 5.60 37.44
N ILE A 239 -5.48 6.66 37.90
CA ILE A 239 -4.81 6.68 39.21
C ILE A 239 -5.84 6.53 40.34
N GLN A 240 -6.93 7.32 40.30
CA GLN A 240 -7.99 7.27 41.33
C GLN A 240 -8.69 5.90 41.39
N ALA A 241 -8.86 5.23 40.25
CA ALA A 241 -9.41 3.88 40.19
C ALA A 241 -8.40 2.82 40.67
N ALA A 242 -7.14 2.88 40.23
CA ALA A 242 -6.07 1.95 40.62
C ALA A 242 -5.76 2.01 42.12
N ARG A 243 -5.83 3.20 42.74
CA ARG A 243 -5.67 3.40 44.19
C ARG A 243 -6.66 2.60 45.04
N GLN A 244 -7.88 2.40 44.54
CA GLN A 244 -8.95 1.66 45.23
C GLN A 244 -9.03 0.19 44.78
N THR A 245 -8.16 -0.24 43.87
CA THR A 245 -8.15 -1.58 43.28
C THR A 245 -6.70 -2.06 43.11
N SER A 246 -6.20 -2.19 41.88
CA SER A 246 -4.78 -2.33 41.58
C SER A 246 -4.47 -1.79 40.18
N TRP A 247 -3.19 -1.65 39.84
CA TRP A 247 -2.77 -1.17 38.52
C TRP A 247 -3.14 -2.10 37.35
N CYS A 248 -3.61 -3.32 37.62
CA CYS A 248 -4.24 -4.18 36.61
C CYS A 248 -5.46 -3.52 35.96
N ILE A 249 -6.15 -2.59 36.65
CA ILE A 249 -7.28 -1.86 36.05
C ILE A 249 -6.83 -0.94 34.90
N ALA A 250 -5.60 -0.41 34.95
CA ALA A 250 -5.06 0.41 33.88
C ALA A 250 -4.83 -0.41 32.59
N THR A 251 -4.46 -1.69 32.73
CA THR A 251 -4.16 -2.58 31.61
C THR A 251 -5.43 -3.12 30.96
N THR A 252 -6.48 -3.40 31.75
CA THR A 252 -7.80 -3.79 31.20
C THR A 252 -8.49 -2.61 30.52
N ILE A 253 -8.46 -1.40 31.12
CA ILE A 253 -8.98 -0.16 30.52
C ILE A 253 -8.25 0.16 29.21
N GLY A 254 -6.92 0.07 29.21
CA GLY A 254 -6.12 0.29 28.02
C GLY A 254 -6.43 -0.72 26.92
N THR A 255 -6.60 -2.01 27.26
CA THR A 255 -6.92 -3.04 26.25
C THR A 255 -8.32 -2.85 25.67
N PHE A 256 -9.31 -2.49 26.51
CA PHE A 256 -10.64 -2.10 26.04
C PHE A 256 -10.56 -0.95 25.04
N ALA A 257 -9.89 0.14 25.41
CA ALA A 257 -9.77 1.32 24.56
C ALA A 257 -9.10 1.00 23.21
N LEU A 258 -8.04 0.19 23.21
CA LEU A 258 -7.34 -0.20 21.99
C LEU A 258 -8.18 -1.12 21.07
N ALA A 259 -9.07 -1.93 21.64
CA ALA A 259 -9.96 -2.82 20.88
C ALA A 259 -11.21 -2.08 20.36
N CYS A 260 -11.85 -1.24 21.18
CA CYS A 260 -13.09 -0.57 20.80
C CYS A 260 -12.90 0.54 19.78
N THR A 261 -11.71 1.15 19.68
CA THR A 261 -11.39 2.14 18.64
C THR A 261 -10.81 1.54 17.36
N ARG A 262 -10.84 0.21 17.17
CA ARG A 262 -10.55 -0.39 15.87
C ARG A 262 -11.70 -0.07 14.92
N ASN A 263 -11.40 0.62 13.81
CA ASN A 263 -12.41 1.04 12.85
C ASN A 263 -12.91 -0.18 12.02
N PRO A 264 -14.19 -0.61 12.15
CA PRO A 264 -14.69 -1.78 11.44
C PRO A 264 -14.80 -1.55 9.93
N PHE A 265 -14.96 -0.29 9.49
CA PHE A 265 -14.96 0.08 8.07
C PHE A 265 -13.60 -0.11 7.37
N SER A 266 -12.55 -0.48 8.11
CA SER A 266 -11.18 -0.69 7.60
C SER A 266 -10.63 -2.10 7.81
N GLN A 267 -11.43 -3.06 8.32
CA GLN A 267 -10.99 -4.45 8.44
C GLN A 267 -11.34 -5.25 7.17
N THR A 268 -10.54 -6.26 6.87
CA THR A 268 -10.70 -7.09 5.66
C THR A 268 -11.61 -8.30 5.90
N SER A 269 -11.99 -8.60 7.14
CA SER A 269 -12.79 -9.78 7.50
C SER A 269 -13.77 -9.52 8.66
N GLN A 270 -14.98 -10.08 8.55
CA GLN A 270 -15.98 -10.05 9.62
C GLN A 270 -15.51 -10.74 10.91
N LEU A 271 -14.69 -11.80 10.81
CA LEU A 271 -14.16 -12.48 11.99
C LEU A 271 -13.23 -11.57 12.80
N GLN A 272 -12.48 -10.71 12.11
CA GLN A 272 -11.57 -9.73 12.70
C GLN A 272 -12.36 -8.61 13.40
N ASP A 273 -13.37 -8.05 12.73
CA ASP A 273 -14.32 -7.09 13.33
C ASP A 273 -14.94 -7.65 14.62
N LEU A 274 -15.53 -8.84 14.54
CA LEU A 274 -16.19 -9.50 15.66
C LEU A 274 -15.20 -9.81 16.79
N SER A 275 -13.94 -10.14 16.48
CA SER A 275 -12.91 -10.37 17.51
C SER A 275 -12.61 -9.11 18.32
N HIS A 276 -12.58 -7.93 17.70
CA HIS A 276 -12.39 -6.66 18.42
C HIS A 276 -13.58 -6.33 19.32
N VAL A 277 -14.81 -6.61 18.86
CA VAL A 277 -16.03 -6.45 19.69
C VAL A 277 -16.03 -7.42 20.87
N ALA A 278 -15.68 -8.69 20.65
CA ALA A 278 -15.58 -9.71 21.70
C ALA A 278 -14.50 -9.35 22.74
N VAL A 279 -13.31 -8.92 22.30
CA VAL A 279 -12.23 -8.45 23.20
C VAL A 279 -12.66 -7.21 23.99
N SER A 280 -13.39 -6.29 23.37
CA SER A 280 -13.97 -5.13 24.06
C SER A 280 -14.94 -5.55 25.16
N ALA A 281 -15.86 -6.49 24.90
CA ALA A 281 -16.77 -7.01 25.92
C ALA A 281 -16.01 -7.72 27.07
N LEU A 282 -15.04 -8.59 26.74
CA LEU A 282 -14.25 -9.34 27.73
C LEU A 282 -13.42 -8.42 28.63
N THR A 283 -12.77 -7.41 28.09
CA THR A 283 -11.88 -6.50 28.85
C THR A 283 -12.64 -5.46 29.65
N LEU A 284 -13.83 -5.04 29.18
CA LEU A 284 -14.75 -4.23 29.97
C LEU A 284 -15.33 -5.03 31.15
N TYR A 285 -15.65 -6.30 30.93
CA TYR A 285 -16.05 -7.24 31.99
C TYR A 285 -14.93 -7.44 33.03
N GLN A 286 -13.68 -7.67 32.60
CA GLN A 286 -12.52 -7.71 33.51
C GLN A 286 -12.41 -6.40 34.33
N THR A 287 -12.57 -5.24 33.69
CA THR A 287 -12.53 -3.93 34.36
C THR A 287 -13.62 -3.81 35.44
N ALA A 288 -14.86 -4.23 35.17
CA ALA A 288 -15.95 -4.20 36.13
C ALA A 288 -15.78 -5.19 37.31
N GLN A 289 -15.00 -6.25 37.10
CA GLN A 289 -14.73 -7.32 38.07
C GLN A 289 -13.49 -7.03 38.94
N LEU A 290 -12.58 -6.18 38.48
CA LEU A 290 -11.51 -5.59 39.31
C LEU A 290 -12.03 -4.56 40.34
N LEU A 291 -13.24 -4.03 40.14
CA LEU A 291 -13.90 -3.16 41.12
C LEU A 291 -14.45 -3.97 42.32
N PRO A 292 -14.47 -3.41 43.55
CA PRO A 292 -15.00 -4.10 44.73
C PRO A 292 -16.42 -4.64 44.49
N GLU A 293 -16.73 -5.86 44.95
CA GLU A 293 -18.01 -6.53 44.64
C GLU A 293 -19.23 -5.72 45.10
N GLN A 294 -19.13 -5.09 46.27
CA GLN A 294 -20.21 -4.29 46.88
C GLN A 294 -20.47 -2.95 46.17
N SER A 295 -19.65 -2.56 45.19
CA SER A 295 -19.79 -1.25 44.54
C SER A 295 -21.05 -1.13 43.67
N LYS A 296 -21.88 -0.14 43.98
CA LYS A 296 -23.12 0.20 43.29
C LYS A 296 -22.85 0.90 41.96
N GLY A 297 -23.68 0.59 40.96
CA GLY A 297 -23.66 1.24 39.66
C GLY A 297 -22.71 0.63 38.62
N LYS A 298 -22.08 -0.53 38.87
CA LYS A 298 -21.18 -1.21 37.90
C LYS A 298 -21.77 -1.37 36.50
N ILE A 299 -23.10 -1.44 36.36
CA ILE A 299 -23.80 -1.51 35.08
C ILE A 299 -23.50 -0.31 34.16
N ILE A 300 -23.12 0.85 34.71
CA ILE A 300 -22.77 2.05 33.94
C ILE A 300 -21.51 1.83 33.09
N LEU A 301 -20.56 1.00 33.53
CA LEU A 301 -19.40 0.66 32.70
C LEU A 301 -19.82 0.04 31.36
N TRP A 302 -20.89 -0.77 31.34
CA TRP A 302 -21.39 -1.38 30.11
C TRP A 302 -21.94 -0.36 29.10
N SER A 303 -22.26 0.87 29.51
CA SER A 303 -22.58 1.95 28.56
C SER A 303 -21.40 2.25 27.63
N CYS A 304 -20.14 2.07 28.09
CA CYS A 304 -18.95 2.26 27.26
C CYS A 304 -18.85 1.23 26.12
N PHE A 305 -19.50 0.06 26.22
CA PHE A 305 -19.51 -0.94 25.14
C PHE A 305 -20.16 -0.42 23.85
N SER A 306 -21.03 0.59 23.95
CA SER A 306 -21.60 1.34 22.81
C SER A 306 -20.52 1.81 21.82
N ALA A 307 -19.34 2.21 22.30
CA ALA A 307 -18.22 2.67 21.49
C ALA A 307 -17.64 1.60 20.56
N SER A 308 -17.89 0.30 20.83
CA SER A 308 -17.48 -0.82 19.98
C SER A 308 -18.66 -1.37 19.16
N ILE A 309 -19.82 -1.58 19.78
CA ILE A 309 -20.95 -2.25 19.12
C ILE A 309 -21.69 -1.34 18.12
N ILE A 310 -21.78 -0.01 18.36
CA ILE A 310 -22.48 0.89 17.42
C ILE A 310 -21.73 0.99 16.08
N PRO A 311 -20.41 1.29 16.03
CA PRO A 311 -19.67 1.29 14.76
C PRO A 311 -19.73 -0.05 14.02
N TYR A 312 -19.67 -1.17 14.75
CA TYR A 312 -19.79 -2.52 14.17
C TYR A 312 -21.16 -2.73 13.50
N LEU A 313 -22.26 -2.46 14.19
CA LEU A 313 -23.61 -2.63 13.65
C LEU A 313 -23.87 -1.67 12.47
N CYS A 314 -23.36 -0.44 12.53
CA CYS A 314 -23.43 0.49 11.40
C CYS A 314 -22.65 -0.03 10.18
N ASN A 315 -21.46 -0.62 10.36
CA ASN A 315 -20.67 -1.20 9.28
C ASN A 315 -21.39 -2.40 8.64
N GLU A 316 -21.88 -3.35 9.45
CA GLU A 316 -22.63 -4.51 8.92
C GLU A 316 -23.91 -4.09 8.18
N TYR A 317 -24.63 -3.09 8.69
CA TYR A 317 -25.81 -2.53 8.01
C TYR A 317 -25.44 -1.90 6.66
N MET A 318 -24.38 -1.09 6.59
CA MET A 318 -23.91 -0.48 5.33
C MET A 318 -23.39 -1.52 4.33
N ILE A 319 -22.71 -2.57 4.79
CA ILE A 319 -22.28 -3.70 3.95
C ILE A 319 -23.51 -4.43 3.38
N HIS A 320 -24.50 -4.73 4.22
CA HIS A 320 -25.73 -5.39 3.77
C HIS A 320 -26.53 -4.53 2.78
N ASP A 321 -26.66 -3.23 3.04
CA ASP A 321 -27.32 -2.29 2.14
C ASP A 321 -26.61 -2.17 0.78
N ALA A 322 -25.27 -2.10 0.78
CA ALA A 322 -24.48 -2.09 -0.45
C ALA A 322 -24.64 -3.40 -1.26
N ILE A 323 -24.60 -4.57 -0.60
CA ILE A 323 -24.82 -5.88 -1.25
C ILE A 323 -26.24 -5.98 -1.83
N SER A 324 -27.24 -5.54 -1.08
CA SER A 324 -28.65 -5.50 -1.50
C SER A 324 -28.83 -4.60 -2.72
N SER A 325 -28.32 -3.37 -2.64
CA SER A 325 -28.37 -2.37 -3.72
C SER A 325 -27.65 -2.83 -5.00
N ALA A 326 -26.46 -3.42 -4.87
CA ALA A 326 -25.73 -4.01 -5.99
C ALA A 326 -26.49 -5.20 -6.61
N SER A 327 -27.17 -6.00 -5.79
CA SER A 327 -27.99 -7.13 -6.27
C SER A 327 -29.23 -6.66 -7.03
N ALA A 328 -29.87 -5.58 -6.56
CA ALA A 328 -31.07 -4.99 -7.16
C ALA A 328 -30.79 -4.12 -8.40
N THR A 329 -29.57 -3.62 -8.58
CA THR A 329 -29.17 -2.81 -9.74
C THR A 329 -28.77 -3.69 -10.93
N PHE A 330 -29.12 -3.30 -12.16
CA PHE A 330 -28.93 -4.09 -13.38
C PHE A 330 -29.65 -5.45 -13.25
N THR A 331 -30.97 -5.40 -13.16
CA THR A 331 -31.84 -6.60 -13.19
C THR A 331 -32.50 -6.79 -14.56
N SER A 332 -32.83 -5.68 -15.22
CA SER A 332 -33.50 -5.63 -16.53
C SER A 332 -32.57 -5.34 -17.71
N GLN A 333 -31.38 -4.78 -17.42
CA GLN A 333 -30.41 -4.27 -18.39
C GLN A 333 -29.00 -4.77 -18.04
N SER A 334 -28.10 -4.83 -19.03
CA SER A 334 -26.70 -5.23 -18.82
C SER A 334 -25.86 -4.09 -18.27
N HIS A 335 -24.90 -4.40 -17.39
CA HIS A 335 -23.93 -3.40 -16.92
C HIS A 335 -22.96 -3.00 -18.04
N PRO A 336 -22.50 -1.73 -18.12
CA PRO A 336 -21.43 -1.31 -19.02
C PRO A 336 -20.21 -2.26 -19.10
N ILE A 337 -19.77 -2.86 -17.98
CA ILE A 337 -18.70 -3.85 -17.91
C ILE A 337 -18.98 -5.11 -18.75
N GLU A 338 -20.23 -5.59 -18.77
CA GLU A 338 -20.64 -6.73 -19.60
C GLU A 338 -20.57 -6.38 -21.08
N LEU A 339 -21.02 -5.17 -21.43
CA LEU A 339 -21.07 -4.67 -22.81
C LEU A 339 -19.66 -4.41 -23.35
N LEU A 340 -18.76 -3.85 -22.54
CA LEU A 340 -17.33 -3.67 -22.86
C LEU A 340 -16.63 -5.01 -23.10
N ALA A 341 -16.88 -6.02 -22.26
CA ALA A 341 -16.31 -7.36 -22.45
C ALA A 341 -16.85 -8.06 -23.71
N GLN A 342 -18.13 -7.85 -24.06
CA GLN A 342 -18.72 -8.38 -25.29
C GLN A 342 -18.18 -7.68 -26.55
N GLU A 343 -18.09 -6.36 -26.54
CA GLU A 343 -17.54 -5.54 -27.63
C GLU A 343 -16.07 -5.89 -27.89
N ALA A 344 -15.23 -5.85 -26.86
CA ALA A 344 -13.80 -6.14 -26.98
C ALA A 344 -13.53 -7.57 -27.48
N LYS A 345 -14.35 -8.55 -27.09
CA LYS A 345 -14.28 -9.92 -27.62
C LYS A 345 -14.55 -9.98 -29.12
N SER A 346 -15.58 -9.28 -29.61
CA SER A 346 -15.90 -9.21 -31.05
C SER A 346 -14.77 -8.56 -31.86
N VAL A 347 -14.18 -7.48 -31.34
CA VAL A 347 -13.01 -6.80 -31.93
C VAL A 347 -11.80 -7.74 -31.97
N PHE A 348 -11.55 -8.48 -30.88
CA PHE A 348 -10.45 -9.45 -30.80
C PHE A 348 -10.61 -10.61 -31.77
N GLU A 349 -11.79 -11.24 -31.84
CA GLU A 349 -12.06 -12.32 -32.81
C GLU A 349 -11.88 -11.84 -34.25
N SER A 350 -12.32 -10.61 -34.55
CA SER A 350 -12.12 -9.96 -35.86
C SER A 350 -10.63 -9.73 -36.16
N LYS A 351 -9.84 -9.27 -35.18
CA LYS A 351 -8.39 -9.10 -35.31
C LYS A 351 -7.68 -10.43 -35.63
N LEU A 352 -8.04 -11.52 -34.97
CA LEU A 352 -7.46 -12.85 -35.21
C LEU A 352 -7.88 -13.43 -36.57
N LYS A 353 -9.09 -13.15 -37.04
CA LYS A 353 -9.56 -13.54 -38.37
C LYS A 353 -8.78 -12.86 -39.50
N ASN A 354 -8.38 -11.60 -39.29
CA ASN A 354 -7.71 -10.78 -40.30
C ASN A 354 -6.20 -11.05 -40.45
N GLN A 355 -5.62 -11.93 -39.62
CA GLN A 355 -4.19 -12.28 -39.65
C GLN A 355 -3.79 -13.02 -40.93
N SER A 356 -2.66 -12.59 -41.51
CA SER A 356 -2.05 -13.18 -42.69
C SER A 356 -1.71 -14.66 -42.50
N ARG A 357 -2.19 -15.51 -43.42
CA ARG A 357 -1.98 -16.96 -43.41
C ARG A 357 -0.95 -17.45 -44.42
N THR A 358 -0.49 -16.58 -45.33
CA THR A 358 0.52 -16.90 -46.34
C THR A 358 1.58 -15.80 -46.38
N TYR A 359 2.79 -16.16 -46.81
CA TYR A 359 3.91 -15.21 -46.88
C TYR A 359 3.57 -13.99 -47.76
N LEU A 360 2.96 -14.21 -48.93
CA LEU A 360 2.56 -13.13 -49.83
C LEU A 360 1.49 -12.19 -49.21
N ALA A 361 0.59 -12.72 -48.37
CA ALA A 361 -0.35 -11.90 -47.62
C ALA A 361 0.36 -11.04 -46.57
N ALA A 362 1.28 -11.63 -45.79
CA ALA A 362 2.05 -10.91 -44.78
C ALA A 362 2.97 -9.83 -45.39
N VAL A 363 3.58 -10.11 -46.55
CA VAL A 363 4.35 -9.13 -47.32
C VAL A 363 3.44 -7.98 -47.78
N LYS A 364 2.26 -8.27 -48.33
CA LYS A 364 1.29 -7.25 -48.76
C LYS A 364 0.84 -6.39 -47.58
N GLN A 365 0.51 -7.02 -46.46
CA GLN A 365 0.01 -6.34 -45.26
C GLN A 365 1.11 -5.48 -44.61
N TYR A 366 2.35 -5.96 -44.53
CA TYR A 366 3.49 -5.14 -44.09
C TYR A 366 3.67 -3.89 -44.97
N LYS A 367 3.65 -4.04 -46.30
CA LYS A 367 3.73 -2.90 -47.23
C LYS A 367 2.56 -1.93 -47.06
N GLN A 368 1.34 -2.44 -46.90
CA GLN A 368 0.13 -1.62 -46.73
C GLN A 368 0.12 -0.87 -45.40
N ARG A 369 0.62 -1.49 -44.33
CA ARG A 369 0.62 -0.96 -42.96
C ARG A 369 1.76 0.02 -42.69
N TYR A 370 2.94 -0.24 -43.26
CA TYR A 370 4.17 0.50 -42.96
C TYR A 370 4.75 1.31 -44.13
N GLY A 371 4.28 1.10 -45.37
CA GLY A 371 4.80 1.78 -46.55
C GLY A 371 6.22 1.34 -46.97
N LEU A 372 6.69 0.20 -46.44
CA LEU A 372 8.07 -0.29 -46.61
C LEU A 372 8.09 -1.73 -47.14
N ASP A 373 9.16 -2.10 -47.83
CA ASP A 373 9.46 -3.51 -48.10
C ASP A 373 9.90 -4.22 -46.80
N PRO A 374 9.48 -5.48 -46.55
CA PRO A 374 9.93 -6.24 -45.39
C PRO A 374 11.45 -6.41 -45.33
N PRO A 375 12.06 -6.47 -44.13
CA PRO A 375 13.50 -6.62 -43.99
C PRO A 375 14.02 -7.96 -44.54
N PRO A 376 15.29 -8.05 -44.95
CA PRO A 376 15.94 -9.33 -45.25
C PRO A 376 15.74 -10.34 -44.10
N GLY A 377 15.43 -11.60 -44.43
CA GLY A 377 15.10 -12.64 -43.45
C GLY A 377 13.63 -12.70 -43.01
N PHE A 378 12.75 -11.84 -43.52
CA PHE A 378 11.32 -11.83 -43.18
C PHE A 378 10.57 -13.15 -43.51
N ASP A 379 10.94 -13.87 -44.58
CA ASP A 379 10.36 -15.19 -44.88
C ASP A 379 10.69 -16.21 -43.78
N ALA A 380 11.97 -16.38 -43.44
CA ALA A 380 12.41 -17.29 -42.37
C ALA A 380 11.73 -16.97 -41.03
N TRP A 381 11.58 -15.68 -40.70
CA TRP A 381 10.80 -15.23 -39.55
C TRP A 381 9.32 -15.63 -39.64
N PHE A 382 8.67 -15.42 -40.78
CA PHE A 382 7.26 -15.75 -41.00
C PHE A 382 7.02 -17.26 -40.91
N GLN A 383 7.88 -18.09 -41.51
CA GLN A 383 7.81 -19.55 -41.38
C GLN A 383 8.01 -19.99 -39.92
N TYR A 384 8.90 -19.33 -39.17
CA TYR A 384 9.10 -19.63 -37.75
C TYR A 384 7.87 -19.27 -36.92
N ALA A 385 7.25 -18.12 -37.17
CA ALA A 385 6.03 -17.68 -36.49
C ALA A 385 4.84 -18.62 -36.78
N LEU A 386 4.66 -19.04 -38.05
CA LEU A 386 3.65 -20.04 -38.41
C LEU A 386 3.91 -21.40 -37.73
N ARG A 387 5.15 -21.91 -37.77
CA ARG A 387 5.50 -23.22 -37.21
C ARG A 387 5.22 -23.32 -35.70
N HIS A 388 5.34 -22.21 -34.97
CA HIS A 388 5.06 -22.13 -33.54
C HIS A 388 3.63 -21.66 -33.22
N ASN A 389 2.75 -21.62 -34.22
CA ASN A 389 1.35 -21.20 -34.10
C ASN A 389 1.19 -19.81 -33.48
N SER A 390 2.03 -18.84 -33.86
CA SER A 390 1.85 -17.44 -33.45
C SER A 390 0.48 -16.95 -33.93
N PRO A 391 -0.41 -16.51 -33.03
CA PRO A 391 -1.71 -16.00 -33.44
C PRO A 391 -1.64 -14.56 -33.95
N ILE A 392 -0.53 -13.85 -33.73
CA ILE A 392 -0.26 -12.50 -34.23
C ILE A 392 0.92 -12.55 -35.21
N ILE A 393 0.70 -12.02 -36.41
CA ILE A 393 1.62 -12.01 -37.56
C ILE A 393 1.81 -10.60 -38.11
N ASP A 394 0.77 -9.77 -38.12
CA ASP A 394 0.77 -8.49 -38.83
C ASP A 394 0.96 -7.26 -37.92
N GLU A 395 0.51 -7.32 -36.65
CA GLU A 395 0.70 -6.24 -35.66
C GLU A 395 2.10 -6.27 -35.04
N PHE A 396 2.96 -5.36 -35.49
CA PHE A 396 4.26 -5.00 -34.89
C PHE A 396 4.49 -3.47 -34.93
N ASP A 397 3.43 -2.68 -34.72
CA ASP A 397 3.43 -1.21 -34.91
C ASP A 397 4.32 -0.50 -33.90
N THR A 398 4.50 -1.09 -32.74
CA THR A 398 5.36 -0.66 -31.64
C THR A 398 6.82 -0.69 -32.09
N ILE A 399 7.26 -1.76 -32.76
CA ILE A 399 8.58 -1.84 -33.38
C ILE A 399 8.69 -0.77 -34.47
N HIS A 400 7.71 -0.72 -35.39
CA HIS A 400 7.77 0.21 -36.52
C HIS A 400 7.82 1.68 -36.09
N SER A 401 6.98 2.07 -35.14
CA SER A 401 6.89 3.45 -34.64
C SER A 401 8.21 3.87 -34.00
N ALA A 402 8.81 3.00 -33.18
CA ALA A 402 10.09 3.28 -32.51
C ALA A 402 11.28 3.34 -33.49
N ILE A 403 11.31 2.51 -34.55
CA ILE A 403 12.38 2.59 -35.56
C ILE A 403 12.19 3.73 -36.58
N SER A 404 10.96 4.22 -36.76
CA SER A 404 10.61 5.18 -37.82
C SER A 404 11.47 6.46 -37.87
N PRO A 405 11.92 7.07 -36.75
CA PRO A 405 12.77 8.27 -36.80
C PRO A 405 14.16 8.01 -37.39
N PHE A 406 14.63 6.76 -37.37
CA PHE A 406 15.96 6.35 -37.84
C PHE A 406 15.97 5.92 -39.32
N LEU A 407 14.81 5.68 -39.94
CA LEU A 407 14.70 5.31 -41.36
C LEU A 407 15.27 6.38 -42.30
N LYS A 408 15.15 7.66 -41.93
CA LYS A 408 15.70 8.80 -42.70
C LYS A 408 17.22 8.87 -42.71
N LEU A 409 17.90 8.23 -41.75
CA LEU A 409 19.37 8.20 -41.66
C LEU A 409 19.93 7.09 -42.54
N SER A 410 21.17 7.22 -43.01
CA SER A 410 21.90 6.09 -43.61
C SER A 410 22.30 5.05 -42.55
N GLY A 411 22.56 3.79 -42.95
CA GLY A 411 22.95 2.75 -41.98
C GLY A 411 24.33 2.98 -41.34
N LYS A 412 25.21 3.69 -42.06
CA LYS A 412 26.46 4.22 -41.50
C LYS A 412 26.18 5.24 -40.37
N GLU A 413 25.26 6.17 -40.57
CA GLU A 413 24.92 7.17 -39.55
C GLU A 413 24.25 6.55 -38.31
N VAL A 414 23.39 5.53 -38.47
CA VAL A 414 22.84 4.79 -37.33
C VAL A 414 23.96 4.08 -36.55
N SER A 415 24.91 3.46 -37.24
CA SER A 415 26.06 2.80 -36.62
C SER A 415 26.98 3.79 -35.88
N GLU A 416 27.25 4.95 -36.48
CA GLU A 416 27.99 6.05 -35.84
C GLU A 416 27.25 6.62 -34.63
N MET A 417 25.93 6.74 -34.69
CA MET A 417 25.04 7.20 -33.62
C MET A 417 25.05 6.24 -32.42
N ILE A 418 24.93 4.92 -32.65
CA ILE A 418 25.09 3.89 -31.62
C ILE A 418 26.45 4.04 -30.91
N GLY A 419 27.53 4.14 -31.70
CA GLY A 419 28.88 4.34 -31.18
C GLY A 419 29.06 5.66 -30.43
N LYS A 420 28.32 6.72 -30.81
CA LYS A 420 28.36 8.03 -30.16
C LYS A 420 27.67 7.99 -28.79
N VAL A 421 26.42 7.50 -28.71
CA VAL A 421 25.67 7.41 -27.43
C VAL A 421 26.46 6.60 -26.40
N TYR A 422 27.01 5.44 -26.80
CA TYR A 422 27.82 4.60 -25.90
C TYR A 422 29.08 5.32 -25.38
N LYS A 423 29.76 6.10 -26.23
CA LYS A 423 30.98 6.84 -25.85
C LYS A 423 30.69 8.11 -25.04
N THR A 424 29.45 8.63 -25.05
CA THR A 424 29.08 9.78 -24.22
C THR A 424 29.22 9.40 -22.74
N SER A 425 30.01 10.17 -22.00
CA SER A 425 30.19 9.96 -20.55
C SER A 425 28.86 10.01 -19.82
N GLN A 426 28.67 9.15 -18.82
CA GLN A 426 27.42 9.03 -18.04
C GLN A 426 26.16 8.70 -18.85
N SER A 427 26.31 8.17 -20.08
CA SER A 427 25.18 7.67 -20.87
C SER A 427 24.44 6.51 -20.20
N GLU A 428 25.12 5.73 -19.34
CA GLU A 428 24.55 4.58 -18.60
C GLU A 428 23.77 3.60 -19.51
N VAL A 429 24.30 3.34 -20.71
CA VAL A 429 23.77 2.33 -21.66
C VAL A 429 24.75 1.19 -21.86
N TRP A 430 24.22 -0.01 -22.01
CA TRP A 430 24.97 -1.21 -22.38
C TRP A 430 25.08 -1.27 -23.90
N LEU A 431 26.30 -1.40 -24.43
CA LEU A 431 26.49 -1.77 -25.83
C LEU A 431 26.47 -3.28 -25.94
N CYS A 432 25.46 -3.81 -26.62
CA CYS A 432 25.27 -5.23 -26.86
C CYS A 432 25.54 -5.58 -28.31
N GLU A 433 26.30 -6.66 -28.52
CA GLU A 433 26.62 -7.23 -29.82
C GLU A 433 26.01 -8.62 -29.89
N PHE A 434 25.00 -8.83 -30.73
CA PHE A 434 24.45 -10.13 -31.04
C PHE A 434 25.15 -10.70 -32.28
N SER A 435 25.71 -11.90 -32.16
CA SER A 435 26.27 -12.62 -33.32
C SER A 435 25.26 -13.61 -33.89
N GLY A 436 24.88 -13.37 -35.14
CA GLY A 436 24.01 -14.22 -35.94
C GLY A 436 24.59 -15.62 -36.13
N LYS A 437 25.91 -15.74 -36.29
CA LYS A 437 26.59 -17.03 -36.50
C LYS A 437 26.41 -17.99 -35.31
N THR A 438 26.48 -17.49 -34.08
CA THR A 438 26.45 -18.33 -32.87
C THR A 438 25.17 -18.22 -32.05
N ALA A 439 24.26 -17.30 -32.43
CA ALA A 439 23.11 -16.89 -31.62
C ALA A 439 23.52 -16.52 -30.17
N LYS A 440 24.56 -15.67 -30.05
CA LYS A 440 25.11 -15.24 -28.75
C LYS A 440 25.22 -13.73 -28.64
N THR A 441 24.89 -13.23 -27.46
CA THR A 441 24.83 -11.81 -27.11
C THR A 441 25.96 -11.48 -26.14
N LYS A 442 26.66 -10.38 -26.39
CA LYS A 442 27.67 -9.85 -25.46
C LYS A 442 27.43 -8.38 -25.19
N CYS A 443 26.88 -8.07 -24.02
CA CYS A 443 26.75 -6.70 -23.53
C CYS A 443 28.01 -6.22 -22.80
N ARG A 444 28.33 -4.92 -22.92
CA ARG A 444 29.45 -4.26 -22.22
C ARG A 444 29.03 -2.87 -21.74
N HIS A 445 29.51 -2.48 -20.56
CA HIS A 445 29.31 -1.15 -19.97
C HIS A 445 30.66 -0.55 -19.55
N PRO A 446 30.89 0.77 -19.62
CA PRO A 446 32.17 1.37 -19.23
C PRO A 446 32.54 1.18 -17.74
N SER A 447 31.54 1.08 -16.87
CA SER A 447 31.68 1.13 -15.40
C SER A 447 30.92 0.05 -14.61
N ARG A 448 30.28 -0.91 -15.29
CA ARG A 448 29.39 -1.92 -14.66
C ARG A 448 29.71 -3.32 -15.19
N SER A 449 29.63 -4.32 -14.32
CA SER A 449 29.91 -5.73 -14.63
C SER A 449 28.65 -6.59 -14.81
N TYR A 450 27.59 -6.30 -14.05
CA TYR A 450 26.31 -7.03 -14.12
C TYR A 450 25.32 -6.33 -15.04
N ASP A 451 24.93 -7.00 -16.12
CA ASP A 451 24.07 -6.48 -17.18
C ASP A 451 22.57 -6.72 -16.94
N ARG A 452 22.13 -6.95 -15.69
CA ARG A 452 20.71 -7.18 -15.35
C ARG A 452 20.05 -8.25 -16.24
N HIS A 453 20.78 -9.32 -16.56
CA HIS A 453 20.36 -10.42 -17.42
C HIS A 453 20.04 -10.05 -18.89
N TYR A 454 20.52 -8.89 -19.40
CA TYR A 454 20.30 -8.52 -20.80
C TYR A 454 20.91 -9.52 -21.79
N SER A 455 22.18 -9.91 -21.64
CA SER A 455 22.78 -10.93 -22.52
C SER A 455 22.05 -12.27 -22.39
N TYR A 456 21.58 -12.61 -21.18
CA TYR A 456 20.86 -13.84 -20.89
C TYR A 456 19.49 -13.91 -21.56
N ILE A 457 18.65 -12.85 -21.55
CA ILE A 457 17.32 -12.90 -22.19
C ILE A 457 17.45 -13.10 -23.71
N PHE A 458 18.35 -12.39 -24.39
CA PHE A 458 18.56 -12.58 -25.83
C PHE A 458 19.12 -13.97 -26.14
N ASP A 459 20.09 -14.46 -25.36
CA ASP A 459 20.60 -15.84 -25.48
C ASP A 459 19.51 -16.88 -25.25
N LYS A 460 18.65 -16.71 -24.23
CA LYS A 460 17.57 -17.64 -23.88
C LYS A 460 16.49 -17.69 -24.96
N LEU A 461 16.12 -16.55 -25.53
CA LEU A 461 15.09 -16.48 -26.58
C LEU A 461 15.62 -16.97 -27.94
N LEU A 462 16.89 -16.76 -28.27
CA LEU A 462 17.42 -16.99 -29.62
C LEU A 462 18.31 -18.24 -29.74
N TRP A 463 18.45 -19.03 -28.67
CA TRP A 463 19.41 -20.15 -28.55
C TRP A 463 19.45 -21.15 -29.72
N ASN A 464 18.31 -21.39 -30.37
CA ASN A 464 18.13 -22.37 -31.44
C ASN A 464 18.20 -21.77 -32.86
N LEU A 465 18.68 -20.52 -33.01
CA LEU A 465 18.71 -19.78 -34.29
C LEU A 465 20.12 -19.45 -34.86
N PRO A 466 21.19 -20.24 -34.64
CA PRO A 466 22.51 -19.92 -35.19
C PRO A 466 22.50 -19.97 -36.72
N GLY A 467 23.08 -18.95 -37.34
CA GLY A 467 23.16 -18.78 -38.80
C GLY A 467 21.90 -18.24 -39.48
N VAL A 468 20.84 -17.92 -38.72
CA VAL A 468 19.54 -17.47 -39.27
C VAL A 468 19.38 -15.95 -39.22
N LEU A 469 19.80 -15.34 -38.11
CA LEU A 469 19.78 -13.88 -37.91
C LEU A 469 21.09 -13.25 -38.39
N PRO A 470 21.10 -11.97 -38.79
CA PRO A 470 22.33 -11.20 -39.02
C PRO A 470 23.05 -10.85 -37.71
N ASP A 471 24.31 -10.41 -37.81
CA ASP A 471 24.99 -9.74 -36.69
C ASP A 471 24.36 -8.35 -36.47
N VAL A 472 24.06 -7.98 -35.21
CA VAL A 472 23.39 -6.72 -34.86
C VAL A 472 24.03 -6.09 -33.64
N LYS A 473 24.20 -4.76 -33.65
CA LYS A 473 24.57 -3.98 -32.46
C LYS A 473 23.39 -3.15 -31.99
N PHE A 474 23.22 -3.02 -30.67
CA PHE A 474 22.16 -2.23 -30.08
C PHE A 474 22.57 -1.72 -28.70
N LEU A 475 21.89 -0.69 -28.22
CA LEU A 475 22.08 -0.12 -26.90
C LEU A 475 20.93 -0.55 -26.00
N ILE A 476 21.20 -0.96 -24.77
CA ILE A 476 20.16 -1.21 -23.75
C ILE A 476 20.28 -0.20 -22.62
N ASN A 477 19.15 0.36 -22.23
CA ASN A 477 18.97 1.18 -21.03
C ASN A 477 19.23 0.36 -19.76
N HIS A 478 20.07 0.86 -18.85
CA HIS A 478 20.33 0.22 -17.56
C HIS A 478 19.27 0.48 -16.47
N PHE A 479 18.52 1.57 -16.55
CA PHE A 479 17.56 2.01 -15.53
C PHE A 479 16.18 1.35 -15.70
N ASP A 480 15.35 1.46 -14.67
CA ASP A 480 13.95 1.00 -14.73
C ASP A 480 13.09 1.99 -15.55
N GLU A 481 13.39 3.29 -15.43
CA GLU A 481 12.71 4.36 -16.16
C GLU A 481 13.18 4.44 -17.64
N PRO A 482 12.28 4.72 -18.61
CA PRO A 482 12.62 5.00 -20.00
C PRO A 482 13.44 6.29 -20.16
N ARG A 483 14.12 6.49 -21.30
CA ARG A 483 15.19 7.50 -21.40
C ARG A 483 15.27 8.34 -22.65
N VAL A 484 14.69 7.98 -23.77
CA VAL A 484 14.91 8.69 -25.03
C VAL A 484 13.77 9.68 -25.30
N ILE A 485 14.11 10.94 -25.53
CA ILE A 485 13.19 11.94 -26.12
C ILE A 485 13.76 12.41 -27.45
N ILE A 486 12.98 12.21 -28.51
CA ILE A 486 13.33 12.61 -29.87
C ILE A 486 12.77 14.03 -30.12
N PRO A 487 13.62 15.03 -30.43
CA PRO A 487 13.16 16.40 -30.64
C PRO A 487 12.37 16.54 -31.96
N PRO A 488 11.44 17.51 -32.07
CA PRO A 488 10.70 17.77 -33.30
C PRO A 488 11.60 18.14 -34.47
N GLN A 489 11.26 17.69 -35.68
CA GLN A 489 12.01 18.01 -36.89
C GLN A 489 11.74 19.47 -37.30
N GLY A 490 12.75 20.34 -37.24
CA GLY A 490 12.61 21.77 -37.59
C GLY A 490 13.87 22.61 -37.39
N GLY A 491 14.67 22.32 -36.36
CA GLY A 491 16.09 22.72 -36.33
C GLY A 491 16.91 21.72 -37.14
N GLY A 492 17.80 22.21 -38.02
CA GLY A 492 18.66 21.33 -38.83
C GLY A 492 19.43 20.36 -37.94
N VAL A 493 19.45 19.07 -38.31
CA VAL A 493 19.78 17.90 -37.46
C VAL A 493 20.99 18.17 -36.56
N ASP A 494 20.73 18.69 -35.35
CA ASP A 494 21.74 18.88 -34.33
C ASP A 494 22.10 17.49 -33.82
N LYS A 495 23.15 16.89 -34.40
CA LYS A 495 23.62 15.54 -34.05
C LYS A 495 24.10 15.46 -32.59
N ALA A 496 24.02 16.54 -31.81
CA ALA A 496 24.29 16.57 -30.38
C ALA A 496 23.28 15.70 -29.60
N ILE A 497 23.81 14.72 -28.87
CA ILE A 497 23.07 14.00 -27.83
C ILE A 497 23.25 14.79 -26.54
N ARG A 498 22.16 15.14 -25.86
CA ARG A 498 22.20 15.86 -24.58
C ARG A 498 21.73 14.92 -23.48
N LEU A 499 22.41 14.95 -22.33
CA LEU A 499 22.07 14.14 -21.16
C LEU A 499 21.56 15.05 -20.05
N ASN A 500 20.29 14.90 -19.69
CA ASN A 500 19.64 15.71 -18.67
C ASN A 500 19.28 14.82 -17.47
N ASP A 501 19.87 15.10 -16.30
CA ASP A 501 19.52 14.38 -15.06
C ASP A 501 18.32 15.07 -14.37
N LEU A 502 17.14 14.51 -14.62
CA LEU A 502 15.84 14.88 -14.05
C LEU A 502 15.47 13.99 -12.86
N SER A 503 16.41 13.20 -12.32
CA SER A 503 16.17 12.41 -11.11
C SER A 503 15.68 13.31 -9.97
N MET A 504 14.58 12.91 -9.32
CA MET A 504 13.88 13.64 -8.26
C MET A 504 13.33 15.02 -8.67
N LYS A 505 13.16 15.31 -9.97
CA LYS A 505 12.60 16.58 -10.47
C LYS A 505 11.36 16.33 -11.33
N PRO A 506 10.43 17.29 -11.47
CA PRO A 506 9.33 17.17 -12.40
C PRO A 506 9.83 16.92 -13.83
N THR A 507 9.26 15.92 -14.51
CA THR A 507 9.66 15.52 -15.87
C THR A 507 8.65 15.89 -16.94
N TRP A 508 7.40 16.17 -16.56
CA TRP A 508 6.26 16.35 -17.47
C TRP A 508 6.57 17.29 -18.64
N ASP A 509 7.09 18.48 -18.35
CA ASP A 509 7.33 19.52 -19.36
C ASP A 509 8.45 19.14 -20.34
N SER A 510 9.34 18.21 -19.96
CA SER A 510 10.37 17.65 -20.85
C SER A 510 9.79 16.50 -21.71
N LEU A 511 8.95 15.65 -21.11
CA LEU A 511 8.33 14.50 -21.80
C LEU A 511 7.23 14.90 -22.78
N THR A 512 6.53 16.02 -22.53
CA THR A 512 5.42 16.50 -23.36
C THR A 512 5.78 17.68 -24.27
N LYS A 513 7.05 18.10 -24.28
CA LYS A 513 7.55 19.21 -25.10
C LYS A 513 7.26 19.08 -26.61
N SER A 514 7.15 17.85 -27.11
CA SER A 514 6.85 17.53 -28.50
C SER A 514 5.35 17.34 -28.78
N CYS A 515 4.48 17.40 -27.77
CA CYS A 515 3.04 17.30 -27.96
C CYS A 515 2.50 18.51 -28.74
N PRO A 516 1.53 18.32 -29.65
CA PRO A 516 0.95 19.41 -30.41
C PRO A 516 0.16 20.37 -29.50
N SER A 517 0.37 21.67 -29.67
CA SER A 517 -0.33 22.72 -28.92
C SER A 517 -1.84 22.64 -29.12
N HIS A 518 -2.55 22.08 -28.12
CA HIS A 518 -4.01 21.91 -28.06
C HIS A 518 -4.69 21.39 -29.34
N LYS A 519 -5.03 20.09 -29.33
CA LYS A 519 -6.29 19.65 -29.94
C LYS A 519 -7.29 19.40 -28.83
N THR A 520 -8.43 20.06 -28.89
CA THR A 520 -9.65 19.61 -28.20
C THR A 520 -10.03 18.27 -28.83
N TYR A 521 -9.61 17.17 -28.21
CA TYR A 521 -9.99 15.84 -28.70
C TYR A 521 -11.49 15.70 -28.51
N ARG A 522 -12.21 15.35 -29.57
CA ARG A 522 -13.63 15.04 -29.44
C ARG A 522 -13.72 13.70 -28.72
N ASP A 523 -14.55 13.69 -27.69
CA ASP A 523 -14.99 12.47 -27.01
C ASP A 523 -15.35 11.40 -28.05
N ASP A 524 -14.86 10.18 -27.84
CA ASP A 524 -15.08 9.11 -28.80
C ASP A 524 -16.57 8.75 -28.76
N GLN A 525 -17.29 9.05 -29.84
CA GLN A 525 -18.76 8.97 -29.91
C GLN A 525 -19.24 7.51 -30.00
N SER A 526 -18.91 6.73 -28.99
CA SER A 526 -19.52 5.44 -28.76
C SER A 526 -20.95 5.64 -28.27
N GLY A 527 -21.90 4.86 -28.79
CA GLY A 527 -23.27 4.83 -28.26
C GLY A 527 -23.44 4.05 -26.95
N LEU A 528 -22.33 3.63 -26.31
CA LEU A 528 -22.36 2.86 -25.07
C LEU A 528 -22.33 3.80 -23.87
N GLU A 529 -23.48 3.89 -23.21
CA GLU A 529 -23.67 4.63 -21.97
C GLU A 529 -22.76 4.09 -20.85
N THR A 530 -22.00 4.99 -20.21
CA THR A 530 -21.13 4.67 -19.06
C THR A 530 -21.61 5.32 -17.77
N PHE A 531 -22.69 6.10 -17.83
CA PHE A 531 -23.28 6.84 -16.72
C PHE A 531 -22.27 7.79 -16.03
N GLY A 532 -21.31 8.32 -16.80
CA GLY A 532 -20.26 9.24 -16.34
C GLY A 532 -19.02 8.57 -15.74
N LEU A 533 -18.95 7.23 -15.67
CA LEU A 533 -17.75 6.54 -15.17
C LEU A 533 -16.67 6.38 -16.26
N PRO A 534 -15.38 6.70 -15.97
CA PRO A 534 -14.29 6.66 -16.94
C PRO A 534 -13.76 5.23 -17.19
N PHE A 535 -14.61 4.33 -17.69
CA PHE A 535 -14.19 2.98 -18.09
C PHE A 535 -13.28 3.03 -19.32
N VAL A 536 -11.99 2.75 -19.12
CA VAL A 536 -10.97 2.73 -20.17
C VAL A 536 -11.30 1.67 -21.23
N ARG A 537 -11.31 2.06 -22.52
CA ARG A 537 -11.56 1.13 -23.64
C ARG A 537 -10.32 0.85 -24.46
N ASP A 538 -9.67 1.92 -24.92
CA ASP A 538 -8.39 1.85 -25.62
C ASP A 538 -7.25 2.25 -24.67
N HIS A 539 -6.44 1.26 -24.28
CA HIS A 539 -5.26 1.46 -23.45
C HIS A 539 -4.17 2.30 -24.15
N LEU A 540 -4.08 2.26 -25.49
CA LEU A 540 -3.10 3.08 -26.22
C LEU A 540 -3.50 4.56 -26.21
N SER A 541 -4.81 4.87 -26.24
CA SER A 541 -5.31 6.23 -26.03
C SER A 541 -5.15 6.70 -24.59
N GLU A 542 -5.56 5.90 -23.60
CA GLU A 542 -5.42 6.24 -22.16
C GLU A 542 -3.95 6.45 -21.78
N SER A 543 -3.02 5.64 -22.30
CA SER A 543 -1.57 5.83 -22.06
C SER A 543 -0.94 7.02 -22.80
N ASP A 544 -1.70 7.80 -23.58
CA ASP A 544 -1.16 8.89 -24.38
C ASP A 544 -1.03 10.22 -23.60
N LEU A 545 0.19 10.54 -23.15
CA LEU A 545 0.48 11.75 -22.39
C LEU A 545 0.14 13.05 -23.15
N CYS A 546 0.07 13.02 -24.49
CA CYS A 546 -0.36 14.19 -25.27
C CYS A 546 -1.89 14.40 -25.27
N LYS A 547 -2.68 13.39 -24.86
CA LYS A 547 -4.13 13.51 -24.70
C LYS A 547 -4.54 13.85 -23.26
N HIS A 548 -3.72 13.46 -22.28
CA HIS A 548 -4.05 13.48 -20.86
C HIS A 548 -3.13 14.42 -20.03
N PRO A 549 -3.20 15.75 -20.22
CA PRO A 549 -2.39 16.72 -19.48
C PRO A 549 -2.58 16.69 -17.96
N GLU A 550 -3.74 16.21 -17.49
CA GLU A 550 -4.07 16.01 -16.08
C GLU A 550 -3.13 15.03 -15.36
N TYR A 551 -2.50 14.11 -16.09
CA TYR A 551 -1.60 13.11 -15.48
C TYR A 551 -0.32 13.71 -14.88
N LYS A 552 0.03 14.96 -15.24
CA LYS A 552 1.18 15.72 -14.71
C LYS A 552 1.30 15.60 -13.19
N ASP A 553 0.17 15.71 -12.50
CA ASP A 553 0.08 15.75 -11.04
C ASP A 553 -0.57 14.47 -10.46
N MET A 554 -0.54 13.34 -11.19
CA MET A 554 -1.20 12.08 -10.80
C MET A 554 -0.27 10.85 -10.79
N HIS A 555 0.98 11.00 -11.24
CA HIS A 555 1.94 9.89 -11.40
C HIS A 555 3.35 10.31 -10.96
N GLY A 556 3.99 9.50 -10.11
CA GLY A 556 5.27 9.84 -9.49
C GLY A 556 6.44 9.99 -10.49
N ALA A 557 6.35 9.33 -11.65
CA ALA A 557 7.32 9.50 -12.74
C ALA A 557 7.36 10.93 -13.32
N PHE A 558 6.25 11.68 -13.18
CA PHE A 558 6.11 13.05 -13.68
C PHE A 558 6.32 14.11 -12.61
N ILE A 559 5.96 13.79 -11.36
CA ILE A 559 6.12 14.64 -10.17
C ILE A 559 7.58 14.65 -9.71
N SER A 560 8.15 13.48 -9.42
CA SER A 560 9.52 13.32 -8.92
C SER A 560 9.95 11.84 -9.02
N PRO A 561 10.50 11.37 -10.16
CA PRO A 561 10.96 9.98 -10.31
C PRO A 561 12.21 9.69 -9.45
N LYS A 562 12.45 8.42 -9.09
CA LYS A 562 13.66 8.06 -8.33
C LYS A 562 14.94 8.28 -9.14
N THR A 563 14.93 7.89 -10.41
CA THR A 563 15.98 8.12 -11.39
C THR A 563 15.36 8.59 -12.69
N PHE A 564 15.95 9.58 -13.38
CA PHE A 564 15.45 9.97 -14.70
C PHE A 564 16.54 10.66 -15.52
N ARG A 565 17.38 9.86 -16.18
CA ARG A 565 18.54 10.34 -16.95
C ARG A 565 18.22 10.42 -18.44
N LEU A 566 17.50 11.46 -18.81
CA LEU A 566 17.00 11.65 -20.16
C LEU A 566 18.14 11.82 -21.18
N ILE A 567 17.99 11.15 -22.31
CA ILE A 567 18.80 11.23 -23.52
C ILE A 567 17.96 12.00 -24.54
N GLU A 568 18.26 13.29 -24.72
CA GLU A 568 17.63 14.09 -25.77
C GLU A 568 18.42 13.94 -27.07
N GLY A 569 17.72 13.53 -28.13
CA GLY A 569 18.27 13.35 -29.47
C GLY A 569 17.82 12.05 -30.12
N LEU A 570 18.23 11.85 -31.37
CA LEU A 570 18.09 10.56 -32.03
C LEU A 570 19.09 9.58 -31.39
N ALA A 571 18.59 8.60 -30.64
CA ALA A 571 19.37 7.57 -29.97
C ALA A 571 18.60 6.24 -29.96
N PRO A 572 19.01 5.20 -30.72
CA PRO A 572 18.32 3.92 -30.76
C PRO A 572 18.69 3.09 -29.51
N VAL A 573 18.00 3.36 -28.40
CA VAL A 573 18.18 2.68 -27.11
C VAL A 573 16.96 1.82 -26.82
N LEU A 574 17.21 0.57 -26.41
CA LEU A 574 16.20 -0.39 -26.05
C LEU A 574 15.87 -0.28 -24.55
N SER A 575 14.57 -0.26 -24.23
CA SER A 575 14.03 -0.26 -22.86
C SER A 575 12.89 -1.28 -22.73
N THR A 576 12.59 -1.71 -21.50
CA THR A 576 11.55 -2.73 -21.27
C THR A 576 10.13 -2.18 -21.30
N GLY A 577 9.97 -0.86 -21.10
CA GLY A 577 8.73 -0.13 -21.32
C GLY A 577 8.99 1.37 -21.48
N ALA A 578 8.05 2.12 -22.06
CA ALA A 578 8.19 3.56 -22.30
C ALA A 578 6.84 4.29 -22.38
N PHE A 579 6.83 5.60 -22.11
CA PHE A 579 5.64 6.45 -22.26
C PHE A 579 5.37 6.81 -23.75
N SER A 580 4.14 7.21 -24.08
CA SER A 580 3.72 7.46 -25.47
C SER A 580 4.57 8.47 -26.27
N THR A 581 5.23 9.40 -25.58
CA THR A 581 6.03 10.48 -26.18
C THR A 581 7.52 10.15 -26.30
N MET A 582 7.95 8.98 -25.81
CA MET A 582 9.36 8.61 -25.73
C MET A 582 9.80 7.76 -26.93
N GLY A 583 11.09 7.87 -27.27
CA GLY A 583 11.71 7.24 -28.44
C GLY A 583 12.44 5.93 -28.15
N ASP A 584 12.27 5.35 -26.96
CA ASP A 584 12.86 4.07 -26.59
C ASP A 584 12.27 2.93 -27.44
N ILE A 585 13.11 1.96 -27.82
CA ILE A 585 12.71 0.80 -28.61
C ILE A 585 12.36 -0.35 -27.66
N LEU A 586 11.12 -0.84 -27.69
CA LEU A 586 10.67 -1.81 -26.70
C LEU A 586 11.20 -3.23 -26.96
N PHE A 587 11.54 -3.95 -25.88
CA PHE A 587 11.90 -5.38 -25.93
C PHE A 587 11.36 -6.13 -24.69
N PRO A 588 11.22 -7.47 -24.75
CA PRO A 588 10.74 -8.25 -23.60
C PRO A 588 11.62 -8.10 -22.36
N SER A 589 11.01 -7.74 -21.23
CA SER A 589 11.73 -7.57 -19.96
C SER A 589 12.34 -8.89 -19.46
N PRO A 590 13.62 -8.90 -19.03
CA PRO A 590 14.22 -10.05 -18.35
C PRO A 590 13.41 -10.52 -17.14
N ALA A 591 12.68 -9.61 -16.47
CA ALA A 591 11.84 -9.94 -15.33
C ALA A 591 10.83 -11.06 -15.64
N TYR A 592 10.30 -11.14 -16.87
CA TYR A 592 9.32 -12.16 -17.23
C TYR A 592 9.87 -13.58 -17.39
N VAL A 593 11.20 -13.77 -17.31
CA VAL A 593 11.84 -15.09 -17.28
C VAL A 593 12.58 -15.36 -15.96
N GLU A 594 12.57 -14.43 -15.01
CA GLU A 594 13.19 -14.58 -13.68
C GLU A 594 12.26 -15.37 -12.73
N GLU A 595 12.85 -16.28 -11.94
CA GLU A 595 12.14 -17.23 -11.06
C GLU A 595 11.19 -16.57 -10.04
N GLU A 596 11.49 -15.34 -9.62
CA GLU A 596 10.64 -14.56 -8.70
C GLU A 596 9.28 -14.15 -9.32
N PHE A 597 9.24 -14.01 -10.66
CA PHE A 597 8.08 -13.53 -11.39
C PHE A 597 7.39 -14.60 -12.25
N GLN A 598 7.97 -15.81 -12.34
CA GLN A 598 7.32 -16.94 -13.01
C GLN A 598 6.06 -17.39 -12.27
N TYR A 599 5.08 -17.90 -13.03
CA TYR A 599 3.85 -18.48 -12.51
C TYR A 599 4.09 -19.90 -12.01
N ASP A 600 3.75 -20.16 -10.74
CA ASP A 600 3.68 -21.50 -10.18
C ASP A 600 2.22 -21.90 -9.94
N LYS A 601 1.77 -22.92 -10.69
CA LYS A 601 0.42 -23.47 -10.59
C LYS A 601 0.14 -24.12 -9.22
N THR A 602 1.17 -24.55 -8.48
CA THR A 602 0.97 -25.19 -7.16
C THR A 602 0.51 -24.22 -6.07
N HIS A 603 0.69 -22.91 -6.27
CA HIS A 603 0.20 -21.85 -5.37
C HIS A 603 -1.15 -21.26 -5.81
N ASP A 604 -1.71 -21.67 -6.95
CA ASP A 604 -2.93 -21.10 -7.52
C ASP A 604 -4.16 -22.00 -7.29
N ILE A 605 -5.14 -21.47 -6.56
CA ILE A 605 -6.35 -22.19 -6.16
C ILE A 605 -7.49 -22.05 -7.19
N PRO A 606 -8.46 -22.99 -7.23
CA PRO A 606 -9.63 -22.90 -8.11
C PRO A 606 -10.42 -21.60 -7.91
N TRP A 607 -10.99 -21.06 -9.00
CA TRP A 607 -11.78 -19.81 -8.97
C TRP A 607 -12.91 -19.80 -7.92
N SER A 608 -13.55 -20.94 -7.70
CA SER A 608 -14.61 -21.13 -6.70
C SER A 608 -14.15 -20.94 -5.25
N GLU A 609 -12.85 -21.11 -4.98
CA GLU A 609 -12.25 -21.03 -3.64
C GLU A 609 -11.59 -19.67 -3.37
N LYS A 610 -11.39 -18.85 -4.42
CA LYS A 610 -10.81 -17.50 -4.30
C LYS A 610 -11.74 -16.53 -3.57
N ASN A 611 -11.13 -15.66 -2.77
CA ASN A 611 -11.83 -14.59 -2.07
C ASN A 611 -12.44 -13.57 -3.05
N ASN A 612 -13.66 -13.11 -2.77
CA ASN A 612 -14.35 -12.07 -3.55
C ASN A 612 -13.81 -10.67 -3.21
N ASN A 613 -12.53 -10.42 -3.44
CA ASN A 613 -11.84 -9.16 -3.14
C ASN A 613 -10.79 -8.80 -4.21
N LEU A 614 -10.33 -7.54 -4.14
CA LEU A 614 -9.16 -7.02 -4.83
C LEU A 614 -7.93 -7.12 -3.93
N TYR A 615 -6.90 -7.83 -4.42
CA TYR A 615 -5.60 -7.90 -3.77
C TYR A 615 -4.60 -6.93 -4.37
N TRP A 616 -3.83 -6.26 -3.50
CA TRP A 616 -2.54 -5.70 -3.88
C TRP A 616 -1.64 -5.48 -2.67
N THR A 617 -0.42 -5.99 -2.76
CA THR A 617 0.67 -5.59 -1.87
C THR A 617 1.87 -5.12 -2.68
N GLY A 618 2.69 -4.27 -2.08
CA GLY A 618 3.87 -3.75 -2.76
C GLY A 618 4.58 -2.66 -1.98
N SER A 619 5.53 -2.02 -2.65
CA SER A 619 6.31 -0.93 -2.07
C SER A 619 6.06 0.39 -2.81
N THR A 620 6.46 1.48 -2.17
CA THR A 620 6.28 2.89 -2.58
C THR A 620 7.15 3.33 -3.78
N THR A 621 7.59 2.38 -4.62
CA THR A 621 8.30 2.69 -5.88
C THR A 621 7.45 3.49 -6.86
N GLY A 622 8.11 4.18 -7.79
CA GLY A 622 7.46 4.93 -8.87
C GLY A 622 7.42 6.43 -8.66
N GLY A 623 8.01 6.90 -7.56
CA GLY A 623 8.30 8.32 -7.30
C GLY A 623 9.12 8.45 -6.01
N TYR A 624 9.88 9.53 -5.88
CA TYR A 624 10.69 9.86 -4.71
C TYR A 624 10.02 10.98 -3.90
N ALA A 625 9.65 10.72 -2.65
CA ALA A 625 8.97 11.71 -1.83
C ALA A 625 9.94 12.77 -1.26
N LEU A 626 9.96 13.95 -1.90
CA LEU A 626 10.65 15.17 -1.45
C LEU A 626 9.78 16.11 -0.62
N ASP A 627 8.47 16.08 -0.83
CA ASP A 627 7.49 16.94 -0.17
C ASP A 627 6.15 16.20 0.01
N ASP A 628 5.09 16.89 0.42
CA ASP A 628 3.78 16.28 0.64
C ASP A 628 3.03 15.85 -0.67
N GLN A 629 3.58 16.11 -1.87
CA GLN A 629 3.07 15.63 -3.17
C GLN A 629 3.17 14.11 -3.33
N TRP A 630 3.85 13.38 -2.44
CA TRP A 630 3.86 11.91 -2.46
C TRP A 630 2.45 11.29 -2.44
N ARG A 631 1.44 12.02 -1.92
CA ARG A 631 0.03 11.60 -1.94
C ARG A 631 -0.53 11.47 -3.36
N ASN A 632 0.05 12.20 -4.30
CA ASN A 632 -0.35 12.25 -5.70
C ASN A 632 0.38 11.22 -6.57
N HIS A 633 1.36 10.49 -6.02
CA HIS A 633 1.96 9.35 -6.71
C HIS A 633 0.93 8.22 -6.89
N GLN A 634 0.95 7.54 -8.03
CA GLN A 634 -0.07 6.58 -8.47
C GLN A 634 -0.36 5.47 -7.44
N ARG A 635 0.69 4.89 -6.86
CA ARG A 635 0.54 3.82 -5.84
C ARG A 635 -0.05 4.36 -4.54
N GLN A 636 0.35 5.55 -4.14
CA GLN A 636 -0.12 6.22 -2.94
C GLN A 636 -1.59 6.62 -3.10
N ARG A 637 -2.01 7.14 -4.27
CA ARG A 637 -3.43 7.41 -4.60
C ARG A 637 -4.27 6.13 -4.53
N PHE A 638 -3.83 5.05 -5.19
CA PHE A 638 -4.51 3.76 -5.17
C PHE A 638 -4.66 3.18 -3.75
N VAL A 639 -3.60 3.14 -2.95
CA VAL A 639 -3.67 2.63 -1.57
C VAL A 639 -4.49 3.56 -0.67
N THR A 640 -4.49 4.89 -0.91
CA THR A 640 -5.34 5.85 -0.19
C THR A 640 -6.83 5.57 -0.41
N LEU A 641 -7.23 5.29 -1.66
CA LEU A 641 -8.61 4.90 -1.98
C LEU A 641 -8.94 3.55 -1.36
N ALA A 642 -8.14 2.52 -1.63
CA ALA A 642 -8.43 1.15 -1.21
C ALA A 642 -8.42 0.93 0.32
N GLN A 643 -7.68 1.75 1.08
CA GLN A 643 -7.72 1.77 2.56
C GLN A 643 -8.74 2.79 3.13
N ASN A 644 -9.54 3.44 2.26
CA ASN A 644 -10.52 4.49 2.58
C ASN A 644 -9.94 5.65 3.42
N LEU A 645 -8.68 6.02 3.17
CA LEU A 645 -7.94 7.06 3.93
C LEU A 645 -8.18 8.48 3.41
N GLY A 646 -8.67 8.61 2.17
CA GLY A 646 -8.79 9.91 1.48
C GLY A 646 -9.93 10.80 1.97
N GLN A 647 -10.90 10.26 2.72
CA GLN A 647 -12.15 10.97 3.09
C GLN A 647 -12.82 11.59 1.86
N GLN A 648 -13.14 10.75 0.87
CA GLN A 648 -13.76 11.15 -0.39
C GLN A 648 -15.05 10.35 -0.64
N GLU A 649 -15.91 10.88 -1.48
CA GLU A 649 -17.05 10.16 -2.03
C GLU A 649 -16.59 9.21 -3.15
N HIS A 650 -17.21 8.03 -3.20
CA HIS A 650 -17.01 7.00 -4.21
C HIS A 650 -18.24 6.94 -5.11
N THR A 651 -18.04 6.85 -6.43
CA THR A 651 -19.12 6.80 -7.42
C THR A 651 -19.56 5.34 -7.65
N TYR A 652 -20.87 5.11 -7.62
CA TYR A 652 -21.51 3.81 -7.84
C TYR A 652 -22.68 3.94 -8.82
N LEU A 653 -23.04 2.89 -9.53
CA LEU A 653 -24.24 2.84 -10.36
C LEU A 653 -25.41 2.24 -9.57
N ARG A 654 -26.60 2.85 -9.68
CA ARG A 654 -27.83 2.36 -9.04
C ARG A 654 -29.03 2.47 -9.97
N GLU A 655 -29.89 1.46 -9.92
CA GLU A 655 -31.18 1.40 -10.64
C GLU A 655 -32.28 1.84 -9.66
N LYS A 656 -33.02 2.88 -10.01
CA LYS A 656 -34.19 3.34 -9.25
C LYS A 656 -35.33 3.63 -10.23
N ASP A 657 -36.50 3.06 -9.95
CA ASP A 657 -37.70 3.21 -10.78
C ASP A 657 -37.46 2.87 -12.28
N GLY A 658 -36.55 1.91 -12.55
CA GLY A 658 -36.13 1.49 -13.89
C GLY A 658 -35.07 2.37 -14.57
N VAL A 659 -34.65 3.47 -13.93
CA VAL A 659 -33.62 4.39 -14.42
C VAL A 659 -32.30 4.10 -13.72
N ILE A 660 -31.23 3.90 -14.50
CA ILE A 660 -29.87 3.74 -13.97
C ILE A 660 -29.20 5.11 -13.92
N SER A 661 -28.52 5.40 -12.81
CA SER A 661 -27.77 6.65 -12.62
C SER A 661 -26.56 6.45 -11.72
N SER A 662 -25.57 7.34 -11.84
CA SER A 662 -24.44 7.44 -10.92
C SER A 662 -24.86 8.10 -9.61
N VAL A 663 -24.52 7.48 -8.48
CA VAL A 663 -24.71 8.01 -7.12
C VAL A 663 -23.37 8.09 -6.40
N LYS A 664 -23.23 9.04 -5.49
CA LYS A 664 -22.05 9.21 -4.65
C LYS A 664 -22.30 8.68 -3.24
N SER A 665 -21.29 8.03 -2.65
CA SER A 665 -21.35 7.48 -1.30
C SER A 665 -20.02 7.60 -0.57
N TRP A 666 -20.07 7.95 0.71
CA TRP A 666 -18.91 7.94 1.62
C TRP A 666 -18.53 6.52 2.08
N PHE A 667 -19.41 5.54 1.85
CA PHE A 667 -19.17 4.16 2.22
C PHE A 667 -18.40 3.41 1.12
N LEU A 668 -17.23 2.90 1.48
CA LEU A 668 -16.47 1.91 0.72
C LEU A 668 -16.46 0.60 1.51
N ASN A 669 -16.85 -0.50 0.89
CA ASN A 669 -16.79 -1.81 1.54
C ASN A 669 -15.34 -2.32 1.62
N GLY A 670 -14.65 -2.01 2.72
CA GLY A 670 -13.25 -2.40 2.96
C GLY A 670 -12.97 -3.91 2.90
N ARG A 671 -14.00 -4.76 3.11
CA ARG A 671 -13.86 -6.23 2.97
C ARG A 671 -13.57 -6.67 1.53
N LEU A 672 -13.81 -5.80 0.53
CA LEU A 672 -13.46 -6.05 -0.87
C LEU A 672 -12.02 -5.64 -1.22
N TYR A 673 -11.23 -5.10 -0.29
CA TYR A 673 -9.89 -4.56 -0.55
C TYR A 673 -8.84 -5.13 0.39
N ASP A 674 -8.12 -6.16 -0.06
CA ASP A 674 -6.90 -6.64 0.62
C ASP A 674 -5.67 -5.88 0.09
N VAL A 675 -5.66 -4.56 0.32
CA VAL A 675 -4.65 -3.64 -0.26
C VAL A 675 -3.75 -3.01 0.81
N GLY A 676 -2.45 -2.90 0.55
CA GLY A 676 -1.54 -2.11 1.40
C GLY A 676 -0.06 -2.15 1.02
N PHE A 677 0.69 -1.15 1.47
CA PHE A 677 2.15 -1.17 1.35
C PHE A 677 2.79 -2.16 2.34
N THR A 678 3.82 -2.87 1.90
CA THR A 678 4.67 -3.74 2.75
C THR A 678 6.04 -3.11 3.02
N ARG A 679 6.42 -2.08 2.25
CA ARG A 679 7.66 -1.32 2.43
C ARG A 679 7.53 0.13 1.99
N ILE A 680 7.81 1.04 2.92
CA ILE A 680 7.95 2.49 2.66
C ILE A 680 9.43 2.84 2.45
N PHE A 681 9.79 3.34 1.26
CA PHE A 681 11.13 3.77 0.87
C PHE A 681 11.04 4.71 -0.35
N GLN A 682 12.16 5.07 -0.99
CA GLN A 682 12.21 6.15 -2.00
C GLN A 682 11.60 7.45 -1.49
N CYS A 683 12.11 7.94 -0.35
CA CYS A 683 11.60 9.12 0.32
C CYS A 683 12.70 9.69 1.22
N ASP A 684 12.68 10.99 1.46
CA ASP A 684 13.48 11.55 2.54
C ASP A 684 12.89 11.13 3.89
N ARG A 685 13.73 11.05 4.93
CA ARG A 685 13.38 10.45 6.23
C ARG A 685 12.05 10.96 6.82
N LYS A 686 11.81 12.27 6.69
CA LYS A 686 10.55 12.92 7.09
C LYS A 686 9.35 12.31 6.34
N PHE A 687 9.39 12.25 5.01
CA PHE A 687 8.27 11.78 4.19
C PHE A 687 8.10 10.26 4.22
N CYS A 688 9.16 9.49 4.50
CA CYS A 688 9.03 8.08 4.86
C CYS A 688 8.24 7.91 6.16
N ARG A 689 8.53 8.70 7.19
CA ARG A 689 7.80 8.67 8.46
C ARG A 689 6.36 9.15 8.29
N ASP A 690 6.14 10.16 7.46
CA ASP A 690 4.80 10.67 7.14
C ASP A 690 3.94 9.60 6.44
N GLN A 691 4.49 8.89 5.45
CA GLN A 691 3.82 7.75 4.80
C GLN A 691 3.57 6.57 5.75
N ASN A 692 4.54 6.20 6.60
CA ASN A 692 4.33 5.19 7.66
C ASN A 692 3.29 5.62 8.72
N THR A 693 3.03 6.92 8.84
CA THR A 693 2.00 7.47 9.74
C THR A 693 0.62 7.46 9.09
N PHE A 694 0.56 7.70 7.78
CA PHE A 694 -0.68 7.81 7.01
C PHE A 694 -1.25 6.44 6.59
N PHE A 695 -0.42 5.52 6.10
CA PHE A 695 -0.86 4.23 5.58
C PHE A 695 -0.93 3.13 6.65
N ASN A 696 -1.88 2.21 6.49
CA ASN A 696 -1.88 0.93 7.19
C ASN A 696 -0.91 -0.02 6.47
N VAL A 697 0.36 0.05 6.87
CA VAL A 697 1.44 -0.81 6.35
C VAL A 697 1.25 -2.24 6.84
N LYS A 698 1.37 -3.22 5.92
CA LYS A 698 1.26 -4.66 6.16
C LYS A 698 2.64 -5.29 6.37
N SER A 699 2.65 -6.51 6.92
CA SER A 699 3.82 -7.39 6.93
C SER A 699 4.30 -7.72 5.50
N TRP A 700 5.48 -8.32 5.38
CA TRP A 700 5.87 -8.94 4.11
C TRP A 700 4.85 -10.02 3.73
N ALA A 701 4.45 -10.03 2.45
CA ALA A 701 3.49 -10.97 1.91
C ALA A 701 4.18 -11.87 0.87
N ASP A 702 3.71 -13.11 0.80
CA ASP A 702 4.22 -14.07 -0.19
C ASP A 702 4.03 -13.55 -1.62
N LYS A 703 4.99 -13.88 -2.50
CA LYS A 703 5.03 -13.39 -3.89
C LYS A 703 3.80 -13.81 -4.70
N ASP A 704 3.13 -14.90 -4.33
CA ASP A 704 1.99 -15.53 -5.01
C ASP A 704 0.67 -15.38 -4.22
N ALA A 705 0.67 -14.62 -3.11
CA ALA A 705 -0.51 -14.37 -2.29
C ALA A 705 -1.73 -13.85 -3.07
N ALA A 706 -1.50 -13.11 -4.17
CA ALA A 706 -2.54 -12.62 -5.07
C ALA A 706 -3.43 -13.72 -5.66
N PHE A 707 -2.94 -14.96 -5.78
CA PHE A 707 -3.71 -16.10 -6.31
C PHE A 707 -4.84 -16.55 -5.37
N HIS A 708 -4.91 -16.04 -4.13
CA HIS A 708 -6.00 -16.33 -3.20
C HIS A 708 -7.20 -15.37 -3.36
N SER A 709 -7.11 -14.40 -4.28
CA SER A 709 -8.12 -13.38 -4.56
C SER A 709 -8.61 -13.46 -6.00
N LYS A 710 -9.89 -13.15 -6.23
CA LYS A 710 -10.47 -13.16 -7.58
C LYS A 710 -9.96 -12.01 -8.46
N LEU A 711 -9.68 -10.86 -7.86
CA LEU A 711 -9.13 -9.70 -8.55
C LEU A 711 -7.74 -9.37 -7.97
N ALA A 712 -6.77 -9.01 -8.82
CA ALA A 712 -5.48 -8.48 -8.39
C ALA A 712 -5.13 -7.21 -9.17
N PHE A 713 -4.63 -6.18 -8.49
CA PHE A 713 -4.23 -4.95 -9.15
C PHE A 713 -2.80 -5.04 -9.70
N ASP A 714 -2.55 -4.44 -10.87
CA ASP A 714 -1.23 -4.27 -11.47
C ASP A 714 -1.04 -2.80 -11.85
N LEU A 715 0.09 -2.20 -11.44
CA LEU A 715 0.36 -0.79 -11.71
C LEU A 715 1.86 -0.44 -11.69
N ASP A 716 2.20 0.62 -12.43
CA ASP A 716 3.56 1.05 -12.68
C ASP A 716 4.37 1.30 -11.39
N GLY A 717 5.64 0.90 -11.43
CA GLY A 717 6.66 1.19 -10.42
C GLY A 717 7.56 2.33 -10.89
N ASN A 718 8.87 2.19 -10.70
CA ASN A 718 9.84 3.03 -11.41
C ASN A 718 9.72 2.77 -12.93
N GLY A 719 9.66 1.49 -13.28
CA GLY A 719 9.35 0.97 -14.61
C GLY A 719 8.16 0.01 -14.55
N ILE A 720 8.15 -0.93 -15.50
CA ILE A 720 7.09 -1.94 -15.69
C ILE A 720 6.93 -2.88 -14.49
N SER A 721 5.79 -3.58 -14.42
CA SER A 721 5.51 -4.57 -13.38
C SER A 721 5.86 -5.99 -13.84
N GLY A 722 6.97 -6.53 -13.33
CA GLY A 722 7.39 -7.92 -13.61
C GLY A 722 6.35 -8.98 -13.17
N ARG A 723 5.48 -8.64 -12.21
CA ARG A 723 4.43 -9.56 -11.70
C ARG A 723 3.29 -9.80 -12.70
N TYR A 724 3.13 -8.94 -13.70
CA TYR A 724 1.95 -8.94 -14.57
C TYR A 724 1.70 -10.30 -15.24
N TYR A 725 2.76 -11.00 -15.65
CA TYR A 725 2.65 -12.25 -16.39
C TYR A 725 2.12 -13.40 -15.55
N LYS A 726 2.53 -13.51 -14.28
CA LYS A 726 1.98 -14.54 -13.39
C LYS A 726 0.56 -14.24 -12.94
N LEU A 727 0.17 -12.97 -12.85
CA LEU A 727 -1.22 -12.59 -12.66
C LEU A 727 -2.08 -13.03 -13.86
N LEU A 728 -1.67 -12.68 -15.09
CA LEU A 728 -2.36 -13.12 -16.32
C LEU A 728 -2.41 -14.65 -16.49
N SER A 729 -1.38 -15.38 -16.07
CA SER A 729 -1.33 -16.84 -16.19
C SER A 729 -2.18 -17.57 -15.16
N SER A 730 -2.41 -16.93 -14.00
CA SER A 730 -3.21 -17.50 -12.91
C SER A 730 -4.71 -17.48 -13.18
N ASN A 731 -5.48 -18.15 -12.32
CA ASN A 731 -6.93 -18.05 -12.29
C ASN A 731 -7.44 -16.71 -11.68
N THR A 732 -6.58 -15.72 -11.41
CA THR A 732 -6.97 -14.41 -10.85
C THR A 732 -7.05 -13.36 -11.96
N LEU A 733 -8.07 -12.50 -11.93
CA LEU A 733 -8.26 -11.43 -12.91
C LEU A 733 -7.34 -10.23 -12.63
N PRO A 734 -6.45 -9.83 -13.56
CA PRO A 734 -5.68 -8.61 -13.41
C PRO A 734 -6.53 -7.36 -13.73
N LEU A 735 -6.49 -6.38 -12.84
CA LEU A 735 -6.94 -5.00 -13.07
C LEU A 735 -5.68 -4.14 -13.27
N LYS A 736 -5.44 -3.62 -14.47
CA LYS A 736 -4.18 -2.94 -14.84
C LYS A 736 -4.37 -1.41 -14.98
N GLN A 737 -3.58 -0.65 -14.23
CA GLN A 737 -3.41 0.79 -14.38
C GLN A 737 -1.94 1.09 -14.76
N ALA A 738 -1.68 1.35 -16.03
CA ALA A 738 -0.32 1.61 -16.54
C ALA A 738 -0.31 2.77 -17.55
N LEU A 739 0.82 3.47 -17.63
CA LEU A 739 1.16 4.45 -18.66
C LEU A 739 2.39 4.04 -19.46
N LEU A 740 3.24 3.17 -18.89
CA LEU A 740 4.32 2.53 -19.62
C LEU A 740 3.75 1.48 -20.57
N ARG A 741 4.00 1.69 -21.87
CA ARG A 741 3.73 0.71 -22.92
C ARG A 741 4.82 -0.36 -22.93
N GLU A 742 4.44 -1.58 -23.24
CA GLU A 742 5.29 -2.77 -23.24
C GLU A 742 5.22 -3.53 -24.58
N TRP A 743 6.18 -4.43 -24.84
CA TRP A 743 6.25 -5.20 -26.10
C TRP A 743 4.99 -6.02 -26.45
N HIS A 744 4.14 -6.27 -25.45
CA HIS A 744 3.01 -7.19 -25.52
C HIS A 744 1.63 -6.51 -25.61
N ASP A 745 1.56 -5.18 -25.62
CA ASP A 745 0.28 -4.45 -25.66
C ASP A 745 -0.48 -4.70 -26.98
N GLU A 746 0.24 -5.01 -28.05
CA GLU A 746 -0.34 -5.42 -29.34
C GLU A 746 -0.90 -6.85 -29.32
N ARG A 747 -0.63 -7.60 -28.25
CA ARG A 747 -1.03 -9.01 -28.06
C ARG A 747 -2.12 -9.14 -27.00
N LEU A 748 -2.13 -8.29 -25.98
CA LEU A 748 -3.14 -8.28 -24.92
C LEU A 748 -4.26 -7.27 -25.20
N VAL A 749 -5.48 -7.77 -25.39
CA VAL A 749 -6.67 -6.93 -25.57
C VAL A 749 -7.36 -6.65 -24.22
N PRO A 750 -7.61 -5.37 -23.84
CA PRO A 750 -8.41 -5.00 -22.68
C PRO A 750 -9.82 -5.61 -22.72
N TRP A 751 -10.41 -5.85 -21.55
CA TRP A 751 -11.71 -6.51 -21.35
C TRP A 751 -11.84 -7.96 -21.88
N VAL A 752 -10.80 -8.49 -22.57
CA VAL A 752 -10.71 -9.90 -22.98
C VAL A 752 -9.74 -10.68 -22.11
N HIS A 753 -8.57 -10.11 -21.79
CA HIS A 753 -7.50 -10.79 -21.05
C HIS A 753 -7.21 -10.20 -19.67
N TYR A 754 -7.56 -8.92 -19.48
CA TYR A 754 -7.41 -8.15 -18.25
C TYR A 754 -8.44 -7.02 -18.27
N ILE A 755 -8.70 -6.37 -17.13
CA ILE A 755 -9.52 -5.16 -17.09
C ILE A 755 -8.61 -3.93 -16.95
N PRO A 756 -8.70 -2.92 -17.83
CA PRO A 756 -7.97 -1.68 -17.68
C PRO A 756 -8.64 -0.78 -16.62
N VAL A 757 -7.84 0.02 -15.91
CA VAL A 757 -8.31 0.99 -14.92
C VAL A 757 -7.66 2.34 -15.18
N SER A 758 -8.47 3.40 -15.21
CA SER A 758 -8.08 4.77 -15.51
C SER A 758 -7.09 5.32 -14.48
N GLN A 759 -6.33 6.35 -14.83
CA GLN A 759 -5.51 7.06 -13.83
C GLN A 759 -6.37 7.76 -12.77
N SER A 760 -7.64 8.06 -13.04
CA SER A 760 -8.55 8.71 -12.08
C SER A 760 -8.86 7.83 -10.87
N LEU A 761 -9.00 6.51 -11.08
CA LEU A 761 -9.56 5.52 -10.15
C LEU A 761 -11.05 5.73 -9.79
N GLU A 762 -11.78 6.64 -10.44
CA GLU A 762 -13.18 6.95 -10.10
C GLU A 762 -14.12 5.76 -10.35
N GLU A 763 -13.85 4.95 -11.36
CA GLU A 763 -14.63 3.76 -11.70
C GLU A 763 -14.27 2.54 -10.84
N LEU A 764 -13.14 2.56 -10.12
CA LEU A 764 -12.65 1.40 -9.36
C LEU A 764 -13.62 0.92 -8.27
N PRO A 765 -14.29 1.79 -7.47
CA PRO A 765 -15.28 1.36 -6.47
C PRO A 765 -16.45 0.57 -7.08
N GLU A 766 -17.04 1.04 -8.18
CA GLU A 766 -18.10 0.30 -8.88
C GLU A 766 -17.55 -0.97 -9.53
N LEU A 767 -16.38 -0.90 -10.17
CA LEU A 767 -15.76 -2.04 -10.84
C LEU A 767 -15.54 -3.21 -9.87
N VAL A 768 -14.95 -2.95 -8.70
CA VAL A 768 -14.75 -3.97 -7.66
C VAL A 768 -16.10 -4.44 -7.12
N ASN A 769 -17.03 -3.53 -6.82
CA ASN A 769 -18.37 -3.84 -6.32
C ASN A 769 -19.13 -4.81 -7.26
N TYR A 770 -19.20 -4.48 -8.55
CA TYR A 770 -19.89 -5.28 -9.56
C TYR A 770 -19.24 -6.65 -9.77
N LEU A 771 -17.92 -6.69 -9.99
CA LEU A 771 -17.18 -7.93 -10.28
C LEU A 771 -17.14 -8.90 -9.09
N THR A 772 -17.21 -8.42 -7.85
CA THR A 772 -17.11 -9.26 -6.64
C THR A 772 -18.47 -9.61 -6.02
N LEU A 773 -19.49 -8.76 -6.12
CA LEU A 773 -20.79 -8.99 -5.46
C LEU A 773 -21.90 -9.48 -6.40
N LYS A 774 -21.95 -9.00 -7.66
CA LYS A 774 -23.00 -9.39 -8.61
C LYS A 774 -22.62 -10.70 -9.31
N LYS A 775 -23.55 -11.67 -9.35
CA LYS A 775 -23.35 -12.94 -10.08
C LYS A 775 -23.02 -12.76 -11.57
N ALA A 776 -23.52 -11.72 -12.23
CA ALA A 776 -23.18 -11.38 -13.61
C ALA A 776 -21.72 -10.87 -13.70
N GLY A 777 -21.33 -9.92 -12.84
CA GLY A 777 -19.96 -9.43 -12.77
C GLY A 777 -18.93 -10.51 -12.40
N GLN A 778 -19.25 -11.41 -11.47
CA GLN A 778 -18.41 -12.58 -11.17
C GLN A 778 -18.19 -13.48 -12.39
N LYS A 779 -19.21 -13.67 -13.24
CA LYS A 779 -19.06 -14.43 -14.51
C LYS A 779 -18.24 -13.68 -15.54
N VAL A 780 -18.35 -12.36 -15.64
CA VAL A 780 -17.43 -11.56 -16.48
C VAL A 780 -16.01 -11.75 -15.96
N ALA A 781 -15.81 -11.60 -14.65
CA ALA A 781 -14.48 -11.68 -14.04
C ALA A 781 -13.80 -13.03 -14.30
N GLU A 782 -14.53 -14.12 -14.10
CA GLU A 782 -14.08 -15.50 -14.36
C GLU A 782 -13.71 -15.72 -15.84
N ASN A 783 -14.54 -15.21 -16.76
CA ASN A 783 -14.30 -15.37 -18.19
C ASN A 783 -13.11 -14.55 -18.68
N VAL A 784 -12.89 -13.34 -18.16
CA VAL A 784 -11.73 -12.51 -18.52
C VAL A 784 -10.44 -13.11 -17.94
N ALA A 785 -10.45 -13.57 -16.68
CA ALA A 785 -9.31 -14.27 -16.08
C ALA A 785 -8.93 -15.53 -16.86
N ARG A 786 -9.91 -16.40 -17.15
CA ARG A 786 -9.70 -17.62 -17.92
C ARG A 786 -9.21 -17.34 -19.34
N GLN A 787 -9.78 -16.36 -20.03
CA GLN A 787 -9.31 -15.97 -21.37
C GLN A 787 -7.89 -15.41 -21.33
N GLY A 788 -7.53 -14.62 -20.31
CA GLY A 788 -6.15 -14.18 -20.06
C GLY A 788 -5.18 -15.35 -19.92
N SER A 789 -5.47 -16.29 -19.01
CA SER A 789 -4.63 -17.47 -18.76
C SER A 789 -4.51 -18.37 -20.00
N GLU A 790 -5.61 -18.65 -20.69
CA GLU A 790 -5.61 -19.40 -21.95
C GLU A 790 -4.83 -18.70 -23.07
N TRP A 791 -4.74 -17.37 -23.05
CA TRP A 791 -4.05 -16.58 -24.07
C TRP A 791 -2.56 -16.42 -23.79
N MET A 792 -2.15 -16.38 -22.53
CA MET A 792 -0.73 -16.49 -22.14
C MET A 792 -0.10 -17.75 -22.74
N GLY A 793 -0.84 -18.87 -22.73
CA GLY A 793 -0.45 -20.13 -23.38
C GLY A 793 -0.46 -20.14 -24.92
N LYS A 794 -0.76 -19.02 -25.59
CA LYS A 794 -0.93 -18.93 -27.06
C LYS A 794 -0.15 -17.78 -27.71
N ALA A 795 -0.09 -16.61 -27.09
CA ALA A 795 0.39 -15.38 -27.73
C ALA A 795 1.51 -14.63 -26.99
N VAL A 796 1.82 -15.04 -25.76
CA VAL A 796 2.76 -14.35 -24.84
C VAL A 796 3.78 -15.33 -24.24
N ARG A 797 3.99 -16.48 -24.89
CA ARG A 797 4.97 -17.52 -24.50
C ARG A 797 6.39 -17.02 -24.74
N GLU A 798 7.40 -17.71 -24.20
CA GLU A 798 8.81 -17.44 -24.56
C GLU A 798 9.06 -17.53 -26.08
N VAL A 799 8.35 -18.40 -26.80
CA VAL A 799 8.44 -18.45 -28.27
C VAL A 799 7.80 -17.22 -28.95
N ASP A 800 6.80 -16.59 -28.34
CA ASP A 800 6.22 -15.34 -28.85
C ASP A 800 7.12 -14.13 -28.57
N MET A 801 7.80 -14.11 -27.42
CA MET A 801 8.92 -13.19 -27.15
C MET A 801 10.05 -13.39 -28.18
N THR A 802 10.35 -14.64 -28.54
CA THR A 802 11.34 -14.98 -29.59
C THR A 802 10.92 -14.42 -30.95
N ILE A 803 9.66 -14.60 -31.33
CA ILE A 803 9.11 -14.07 -32.60
C ILE A 803 9.20 -12.52 -32.63
N TYR A 804 8.88 -11.84 -31.53
CA TYR A 804 9.00 -10.39 -31.42
C TYR A 804 10.47 -9.94 -31.48
N THR A 805 11.34 -10.57 -30.69
CA THR A 805 12.78 -10.23 -30.59
C THR A 805 13.51 -10.48 -31.91
N TRP A 806 13.19 -11.58 -32.60
CA TRP A 806 13.67 -11.84 -33.96
C TRP A 806 13.24 -10.70 -34.89
N ARG A 807 11.95 -10.34 -34.91
CA ARG A 807 11.48 -9.24 -35.78
C ARG A 807 12.21 -7.93 -35.49
N LEU A 808 12.35 -7.59 -34.22
CA LEU A 808 13.09 -6.42 -33.75
C LEU A 808 14.54 -6.45 -34.28
N LEU A 809 15.25 -7.57 -34.17
CA LEU A 809 16.62 -7.69 -34.66
C LEU A 809 16.74 -7.56 -36.19
N LEU A 810 15.77 -8.04 -36.99
CA LEU A 810 15.77 -7.80 -38.44
C LEU A 810 15.60 -6.33 -38.79
N GLU A 811 14.73 -5.62 -38.08
CA GLU A 811 14.52 -4.18 -38.28
C GLU A 811 15.75 -3.36 -37.82
N LEU A 812 16.37 -3.72 -36.69
CA LEU A 812 17.62 -3.10 -36.22
C LEU A 812 18.81 -3.39 -37.14
N ALA A 813 18.86 -4.58 -37.77
CA ALA A 813 19.84 -4.91 -38.80
C ALA A 813 19.63 -4.07 -40.07
N ARG A 814 18.38 -3.96 -40.55
CA ARG A 814 17.99 -3.10 -41.68
C ARG A 814 18.39 -1.64 -41.42
N LEU A 815 18.20 -1.14 -40.20
CA LEU A 815 18.66 0.20 -39.83
C LEU A 815 20.17 0.39 -39.93
N GLN A 816 20.99 -0.66 -39.74
CA GLN A 816 22.46 -0.60 -39.73
C GLN A 816 23.13 -0.96 -41.06
N ASP A 817 22.37 -1.43 -42.07
CA ASP A 817 22.91 -1.82 -43.39
C ASP A 817 23.73 -0.66 -44.03
N PRO A 818 25.05 -0.85 -44.27
CA PRO A 818 25.92 0.20 -44.80
C PRO A 818 25.58 0.63 -46.23
N THR A 819 24.77 -0.14 -46.96
CA THR A 819 24.29 0.19 -48.31
C THR A 819 23.03 1.07 -48.29
N ARG A 820 22.32 1.12 -47.14
CA ARG A 820 21.06 1.88 -46.98
C ARG A 820 21.33 3.38 -46.90
N LYS A 821 20.77 4.13 -47.85
CA LYS A 821 21.00 5.59 -48.04
C LYS A 821 20.10 6.51 -47.20
N GLY A 822 19.15 5.96 -46.44
CA GLY A 822 18.07 6.72 -45.81
C GLY A 822 16.85 6.86 -46.74
N THR A 823 15.66 6.89 -46.16
CA THR A 823 14.34 6.98 -46.84
C THR A 823 13.39 7.86 -46.06
#